data_AF-A0A846V5P9-F1
#
_entry.id   AF-A0A846V5P9-F1
#
_cell.length_a   1.000
_cell.length_b   1.000
_cell.length_c   1.000
_cell.angle_alpha   90.00
_cell.angle_beta   90.00
_cell.angle_gamma   90.00
#
_symmetry.space_group_name_H-M   'P 1'
#
loop_
_entity.id
_entity.type
_entity.pdbx_description
1 polymer ?
#
loop_
_entity_poly.entity_id
_entity_poly.type
_entity_poly.pdbx_seq_one_letter_code
_entity_poly.pdbx_strand_id
1 'polypeptide(L)'
;MRNTKWSLIGGEGLARTWACALALWLAATGAAAAASLDAALLPKIQGATFEVVAAKPADDPLTYEKALPLDLLPFQERTDKYHSIGTAFAIGKNQFVTAGHVLLTGVDSLWGAPSLRDANGKVYAIDKIEKFDLRKDFVVFTVSGNPGPETLDVDTKPVLNQEVYAVGNALGTGVVIRDGLYTSDTPEQQDGAWKWMRFSAAASPGNSGGPLLNKEGKVIGVVLMKSANENLNYALQMGEVLNAPAQAVMDSRVPFRFDIFSSTLSNTLKGQFALPLGVAEFFKRYEAVFNGYIDNQLKEILSRDTDKLFPRGDGSNQLLYGASWMNTVPGLIVRNSAGEWGLVEKQGNRMSLAANGYVQAGVSGHNFLLHLRRPDNLPADKLYNDPSALSEQLCKMGIFMRPVGSEQVRITSLGKPATDSVYVDHSQRRWQLRVWTLPFANTRVITFALPVPDGYAMLMRFASADDSYDNLADMRALLDYMSVGYEGSLAQWKDFLKNTALLPDALKSVHIQADYQQRFSYSSNRLAFSVTPQLQKIEPESTLTLGMGFVPDHGKVVWDVNAVSLRANPQESDRLHIERNVVPPAALDDDAKSYWDKLLKRRHPYEGTAYSANGETRIGAPASGAGATPGVVYSVFYAMAGSQGQDSMKPKLDLLMKDLKVTEQ
;
A
#
# COMPACT_ATOMS: atom_id res chain seq x y z
N MET A 1 13.82 8.75 11.17
CA MET A 1 14.81 9.85 11.04
C MET A 1 16.07 9.27 10.44
N ARG A 2 16.52 9.83 9.31
CA ARG A 2 17.73 9.42 8.58
C ARG A 2 18.97 9.85 9.36
N ASN A 3 20.04 9.07 9.30
CA ASN A 3 21.39 9.64 9.35
C ASN A 3 22.37 8.80 8.52
N THR A 4 22.98 9.47 7.56
CA THR A 4 24.16 9.07 6.81
C THR A 4 25.14 10.24 6.92
N LYS A 5 26.39 9.97 7.32
CA LYS A 5 27.65 10.51 6.72
C LYS A 5 28.88 9.96 7.48
N TRP A 6 29.77 9.21 6.80
CA TRP A 6 31.16 9.56 6.36
C TRP A 6 32.18 9.72 7.52
N SER A 7 33.47 9.32 7.50
CA SER A 7 34.36 8.53 6.63
C SER A 7 35.75 8.41 7.30
N LEU A 8 36.43 7.25 7.14
CA LEU A 8 37.87 6.99 6.91
C LEU A 8 39.02 7.46 7.86
N ILE A 9 40.07 6.60 7.81
CA ILE A 9 41.49 6.70 8.24
C ILE A 9 41.71 6.40 9.74
N GLY A 10 42.55 5.47 10.22
CA GLY A 10 43.66 4.68 9.67
C GLY A 10 44.78 4.63 10.72
N GLY A 11 45.50 3.51 10.87
CA GLY A 11 46.83 3.50 11.53
C GLY A 11 46.97 2.64 12.79
N GLU A 12 47.74 1.57 12.64
CA GLU A 12 48.24 0.66 13.67
C GLU A 12 49.21 1.34 14.67
N GLY A 13 49.35 0.76 15.87
CA GLY A 13 50.34 1.20 16.85
C GLY A 13 50.50 0.22 18.03
N LEU A 14 51.53 -0.61 17.93
CA LEU A 14 51.95 -1.69 18.82
C LEU A 14 52.40 -1.27 20.25
N ALA A 15 51.98 -2.09 21.21
CA ALA A 15 52.78 -2.84 22.19
C ALA A 15 53.53 -2.16 23.37
N ARG A 16 53.60 -2.99 24.44
CA ARG A 16 54.47 -3.03 25.64
C ARG A 16 53.85 -2.35 26.87
N THR A 17 53.80 -2.96 28.06
CA THR A 17 54.67 -3.94 28.72
C THR A 17 53.92 -4.81 29.75
N TRP A 18 54.40 -6.03 29.95
CA TRP A 18 54.12 -6.92 31.08
C TRP A 18 55.05 -6.62 32.27
N ALA A 19 54.58 -6.77 33.51
CA ALA A 19 55.32 -7.41 34.62
C ALA A 19 54.42 -7.66 35.85
N CYS A 20 54.45 -8.90 36.33
CA CYS A 20 53.69 -9.48 37.42
C CYS A 20 54.26 -9.19 38.82
N ALA A 21 53.38 -9.21 39.84
CA ALA A 21 53.48 -9.97 41.12
C ALA A 21 52.80 -9.17 42.27
N LEU A 22 51.54 -9.47 42.59
CA LEU A 22 51.09 -10.38 43.67
C LEU A 22 51.48 -9.94 45.10
N ALA A 23 50.50 -9.33 45.79
CA ALA A 23 50.33 -9.46 47.22
C ALA A 23 48.88 -9.84 47.50
N LEU A 24 48.70 -11.08 47.96
CA LEU A 24 47.45 -11.69 48.38
C LEU A 24 46.84 -10.93 49.57
N TRP A 25 45.61 -10.46 49.41
CA TRP A 25 44.67 -10.33 50.51
C TRP A 25 43.49 -11.25 50.23
N LEU A 26 43.49 -12.40 50.92
CA LEU A 26 42.38 -13.32 51.03
C LEU A 26 41.28 -12.64 51.85
N ALA A 27 40.44 -11.85 51.18
CA ALA A 27 39.08 -11.64 51.64
C ALA A 27 38.23 -12.72 50.98
N ALA A 28 37.66 -13.60 51.81
CA ALA A 28 36.60 -14.49 51.40
C ALA A 28 35.40 -13.65 50.92
N THR A 29 35.43 -13.26 49.65
CA THR A 29 34.23 -12.84 48.94
C THR A 29 33.49 -14.14 48.66
N GLY A 30 32.53 -14.45 49.54
CA GLY A 30 31.46 -15.36 49.14
C GLY A 30 30.94 -14.81 47.82
N ALA A 31 31.12 -15.55 46.73
CA ALA A 31 30.38 -15.26 45.52
C ALA A 31 28.91 -15.29 45.96
N ALA A 32 28.27 -14.12 45.97
CA ALA A 32 26.83 -14.06 46.03
C ALA A 32 26.37 -14.79 44.77
N ALA A 33 26.08 -16.09 44.90
CA ALA A 33 25.36 -16.80 43.87
C ALA A 33 24.09 -15.99 43.65
N ALA A 34 23.92 -15.44 42.45
CA ALA A 34 22.61 -14.97 42.03
C ALA A 34 21.68 -16.17 42.26
N ALA A 35 20.75 -16.03 43.21
CA ALA A 35 19.85 -17.11 43.56
C ALA A 35 18.97 -17.34 42.34
N SER A 36 19.25 -18.41 41.59
CA SER A 36 18.40 -18.82 40.49
C SER A 36 17.03 -19.22 41.04
N LEU A 37 16.00 -19.03 40.22
CA LEU A 37 14.66 -19.55 40.47
C LEU A 37 14.75 -21.01 40.95
N ASP A 38 14.02 -21.37 42.02
CA ASP A 38 14.04 -22.71 42.58
C ASP A 38 13.77 -23.75 41.49
N ALA A 39 14.72 -24.67 41.29
CA ALA A 39 14.64 -25.69 40.26
C ALA A 39 13.39 -26.58 40.40
N ALA A 40 12.85 -26.70 41.61
CA ALA A 40 11.60 -27.43 41.87
C ALA A 40 10.36 -26.78 41.20
N LEU A 41 10.42 -25.48 40.87
CA LEU A 41 9.34 -24.76 40.20
C LEU A 41 9.33 -25.00 38.68
N LEU A 42 10.45 -25.45 38.10
CA LEU A 42 10.60 -25.57 36.65
C LEU A 42 9.55 -26.49 35.99
N PRO A 43 9.23 -27.69 36.52
CA PRO A 43 8.22 -28.54 35.91
C PRO A 43 6.83 -27.89 35.86
N LYS A 44 6.43 -27.19 36.94
CA LYS A 44 5.16 -26.46 37.01
C LYS A 44 5.13 -25.31 36.01
N ILE A 45 6.20 -24.52 35.93
CA ILE A 45 6.31 -23.40 34.98
C ILE A 45 6.26 -23.89 33.54
N GLN A 46 6.99 -24.97 33.23
CA GLN A 46 7.00 -25.57 31.90
C GLN A 46 5.65 -26.16 31.52
N GLY A 47 4.98 -26.85 32.45
CA GLY A 47 3.66 -27.45 32.22
C GLY A 47 2.54 -26.41 32.07
N ALA A 48 2.68 -25.23 32.69
CA ALA A 48 1.69 -24.16 32.64
C ALA A 48 1.99 -23.09 31.56
N THR A 49 3.11 -23.17 30.84
CA THR A 49 3.50 -22.20 29.81
C THR A 49 3.44 -22.82 28.41
N PHE A 50 2.74 -22.16 27.51
CA PHE A 50 2.44 -22.64 26.16
C PHE A 50 2.99 -21.68 25.13
N GLU A 51 3.44 -22.24 24.00
CA GLU A 51 3.72 -21.43 22.82
C GLU A 51 2.40 -21.15 22.09
N VAL A 52 2.19 -19.90 21.70
CA VAL A 52 1.10 -19.56 20.79
C VAL A 52 1.62 -19.70 19.37
N VAL A 53 0.90 -20.49 18.57
CA VAL A 53 1.30 -20.88 17.23
C VAL A 53 0.22 -20.59 16.20
N ALA A 54 0.62 -20.21 15.00
CA ALA A 54 -0.24 -20.13 13.82
C ALA A 54 0.15 -21.23 12.82
N ALA A 55 -0.81 -21.90 12.20
CA ALA A 55 -0.51 -22.97 11.26
C ALA A 55 0.17 -22.40 10.01
N LYS A 56 1.22 -23.07 9.51
CA LYS A 56 1.74 -22.76 8.18
C LYS A 56 0.68 -23.14 7.15
N PRO A 57 0.49 -22.33 6.10
CA PRO A 57 -0.40 -22.67 5.00
C PRO A 57 -0.08 -24.06 4.44
N ALA A 58 -1.10 -24.93 4.35
CA ALA A 58 -0.95 -26.26 3.78
C ALA A 58 -0.77 -26.20 2.25
N ASP A 59 -1.41 -25.21 1.62
CA ASP A 59 -1.38 -24.97 0.18
C ASP A 59 -0.62 -23.68 -0.13
N ASP A 60 0.21 -23.73 -1.17
CA ASP A 60 0.91 -22.57 -1.71
C ASP A 60 0.38 -22.29 -3.12
N PRO A 61 -0.39 -21.20 -3.34
CA PRO A 61 -0.96 -20.88 -4.64
C PRO A 61 0.11 -20.34 -5.62
N LEU A 62 1.34 -20.10 -5.15
CA LEU A 62 2.40 -19.47 -5.91
C LEU A 62 3.20 -20.49 -6.72
N THR A 63 3.71 -20.05 -7.86
CA THR A 63 4.72 -20.80 -8.63
C THR A 63 6.06 -20.08 -8.55
N TYR A 64 7.15 -20.84 -8.48
CA TYR A 64 8.50 -20.33 -8.31
C TYR A 64 9.38 -20.65 -9.52
N GLU A 65 10.42 -19.84 -9.74
CA GLU A 65 11.37 -20.07 -10.85
C GLU A 65 12.22 -21.34 -10.65
N LYS A 66 12.36 -21.80 -9.40
CA LYS A 66 13.06 -23.02 -9.01
C LYS A 66 12.45 -23.57 -7.73
N ALA A 67 12.78 -24.82 -7.40
CA ALA A 67 12.42 -25.39 -6.10
C ALA A 67 12.99 -24.52 -4.97
N LEU A 68 12.21 -24.35 -3.90
CA LEU A 68 12.60 -23.51 -2.76
C LEU A 68 13.74 -24.20 -1.98
N PRO A 69 14.86 -23.50 -1.71
CA PRO A 69 16.00 -24.06 -0.99
C PRO A 69 15.73 -24.04 0.52
N LEU A 70 14.70 -24.78 0.96
CA LEU A 70 14.21 -24.74 2.35
C LEU A 70 15.26 -25.22 3.36
N ASP A 71 16.31 -25.91 2.93
CA ASP A 71 17.46 -26.31 3.72
C ASP A 71 18.33 -25.12 4.19
N LEU A 72 18.19 -23.94 3.57
CA LEU A 72 18.83 -22.70 4.02
C LEU A 72 18.16 -22.08 5.26
N LEU A 73 16.93 -22.52 5.59
CA LEU A 73 16.27 -22.12 6.82
C LEU A 73 16.75 -23.00 7.99
N PRO A 74 16.76 -22.47 9.23
CA PRO A 74 17.00 -23.28 10.42
C PRO A 74 16.14 -24.55 10.43
N PHE A 75 16.70 -25.67 10.89
CA PHE A 75 16.02 -26.98 10.87
C PHE A 75 14.63 -26.92 11.50
N GLN A 76 14.51 -26.24 12.65
CA GLN A 76 13.24 -26.07 13.34
C GLN A 76 12.25 -25.28 12.47
N GLU A 77 12.66 -24.15 11.89
CA GLU A 77 11.80 -23.32 11.06
C GLU A 77 11.30 -24.05 9.81
N ARG A 78 12.13 -24.87 9.15
CA ARG A 78 11.68 -25.59 7.94
C ARG A 78 10.84 -26.84 8.20
N THR A 79 10.97 -27.46 9.38
CA THR A 79 10.29 -28.74 9.70
C THR A 79 9.05 -28.54 10.56
N ASP A 80 8.99 -27.45 11.32
CA ASP A 80 7.83 -27.13 12.13
C ASP A 80 6.62 -26.78 11.24
N LYS A 81 5.46 -27.34 11.57
CA LYS A 81 4.20 -27.07 10.86
C LYS A 81 3.59 -25.72 11.23
N TYR A 82 4.19 -25.01 12.18
CA TYR A 82 3.65 -23.78 12.72
C TYR A 82 4.65 -22.63 12.70
N HIS A 83 4.13 -21.41 12.67
CA HIS A 83 4.83 -20.18 13.01
C HIS A 83 4.64 -19.89 14.50
N SER A 84 5.72 -19.60 15.22
CA SER A 84 5.66 -19.09 16.59
C SER A 84 5.20 -17.62 16.56
N ILE A 85 4.13 -17.30 17.27
CA ILE A 85 3.57 -15.93 17.32
C ILE A 85 3.61 -15.29 18.71
N GLY A 86 3.69 -16.07 19.78
CA GLY A 86 3.80 -15.55 21.15
C GLY A 86 3.82 -16.63 22.20
N THR A 87 3.60 -16.26 23.46
CA THR A 87 3.49 -17.16 24.62
C THR A 87 2.13 -16.99 25.29
N ALA A 88 1.59 -18.06 25.86
CA ALA A 88 0.43 -18.03 26.75
C ALA A 88 0.72 -18.84 28.02
N PHE A 89 -0.07 -18.64 29.06
CA PHE A 89 0.07 -19.42 30.29
C PHE A 89 -1.26 -19.70 30.98
N ALA A 90 -1.32 -20.81 31.70
CA ALA A 90 -2.49 -21.25 32.45
C ALA A 90 -2.54 -20.58 33.83
N ILE A 91 -3.66 -19.95 34.15
CA ILE A 91 -3.93 -19.33 35.47
C ILE A 91 -5.00 -20.08 36.28
N GLY A 92 -5.62 -21.08 35.68
CA GLY A 92 -6.69 -21.85 36.27
C GLY A 92 -7.08 -23.04 35.39
N LYS A 93 -8.02 -23.85 35.85
CA LYS A 93 -8.48 -25.03 35.11
C LYS A 93 -9.07 -24.60 33.76
N ASN A 94 -8.37 -24.94 32.68
CA ASN A 94 -8.69 -24.57 31.30
C ASN A 94 -8.83 -23.05 31.06
N GLN A 95 -8.09 -22.22 31.81
CA GLN A 95 -8.11 -20.76 31.66
C GLN A 95 -6.70 -20.25 31.38
N PHE A 96 -6.55 -19.57 30.25
CA PHE A 96 -5.27 -19.15 29.69
C PHE A 96 -5.24 -17.64 29.46
N VAL A 97 -4.05 -17.06 29.58
CA VAL A 97 -3.80 -15.65 29.30
C VAL A 97 -2.72 -15.52 28.23
N THR A 98 -2.91 -14.59 27.30
CA THR A 98 -1.85 -14.10 26.41
C THR A 98 -2.07 -12.60 26.13
N ALA A 99 -1.18 -11.99 25.36
CA ALA A 99 -1.32 -10.61 24.93
C ALA A 99 -2.42 -10.47 23.86
N GLY A 100 -3.14 -9.35 23.86
CA GLY A 100 -4.22 -9.10 22.91
C GLY A 100 -3.71 -9.12 21.47
N HIS A 101 -2.60 -8.46 21.19
CA HIS A 101 -1.98 -8.42 19.86
C HIS A 101 -1.54 -9.80 19.35
N VAL A 102 -1.16 -10.73 20.24
CA VAL A 102 -0.82 -12.11 19.86
C VAL A 102 -2.04 -12.83 19.30
N LEU A 103 -3.20 -12.71 19.95
CA LEU A 103 -4.46 -13.26 19.43
C LEU A 103 -4.87 -12.60 18.12
N LEU A 104 -4.73 -11.28 18.02
CA LEU A 104 -5.17 -10.50 16.84
C LEU A 104 -4.37 -10.83 15.57
N THR A 105 -3.22 -11.50 15.67
CA THR A 105 -2.52 -12.07 14.48
C THR A 105 -3.38 -13.07 13.69
N GLY A 106 -4.47 -13.57 14.28
CA GLY A 106 -5.46 -14.42 13.62
C GLY A 106 -6.58 -13.68 12.88
N VAL A 107 -6.74 -12.37 13.08
CA VAL A 107 -7.77 -11.56 12.41
C VAL A 107 -7.42 -11.43 10.93
N ASP A 108 -8.37 -11.77 10.04
CA ASP A 108 -8.20 -11.83 8.57
C ASP A 108 -6.94 -12.58 8.09
N SER A 109 -6.40 -13.46 8.93
CA SER A 109 -5.10 -14.11 8.72
C SER A 109 -5.15 -15.22 7.67
N LEU A 110 -4.15 -15.25 6.79
CA LEU A 110 -3.93 -16.35 5.84
C LEU A 110 -3.39 -17.62 6.52
N TRP A 111 -3.06 -17.55 7.82
CA TRP A 111 -2.59 -18.67 8.64
C TRP A 111 -3.70 -19.27 9.51
N GLY A 112 -4.88 -18.68 9.50
CA GLY A 112 -6.01 -19.07 10.36
C GLY A 112 -5.84 -18.61 11.82
N ALA A 113 -6.67 -19.16 12.69
CA ALA A 113 -6.69 -18.79 14.11
C ALA A 113 -5.48 -19.36 14.89
N PRO A 114 -4.91 -18.59 15.83
CA PRO A 114 -3.91 -19.07 16.77
C PRO A 114 -4.34 -20.30 17.58
N SER A 115 -3.37 -21.12 17.97
CA SER A 115 -3.53 -22.29 18.84
C SER A 115 -2.43 -22.32 19.91
N LEU A 116 -2.61 -23.13 20.95
CA LEU A 116 -1.59 -23.35 21.98
C LEU A 116 -0.82 -24.65 21.71
N ARG A 117 0.50 -24.61 21.84
CA ARG A 117 1.37 -25.79 21.80
C ARG A 117 2.03 -25.98 23.17
N ASP A 118 1.87 -27.18 23.74
CA ASP A 118 2.51 -27.54 25.00
C ASP A 118 3.98 -27.98 24.80
N ALA A 119 4.69 -28.19 25.91
CA ALA A 119 6.09 -28.63 25.90
C ALA A 119 6.31 -30.01 25.26
N ASN A 120 5.25 -30.83 25.11
CA ASN A 120 5.29 -32.12 24.43
C ASN A 120 4.95 -32.00 22.94
N GLY A 121 4.71 -30.78 22.44
CA GLY A 121 4.38 -30.51 21.05
C GLY A 121 2.91 -30.74 20.69
N LYS A 122 2.03 -31.04 21.65
CA LYS A 122 0.61 -31.20 21.39
C LYS A 122 -0.07 -29.85 21.26
N VAL A 123 -0.93 -29.73 20.24
CA VAL A 123 -1.59 -28.48 19.86
C VAL A 123 -3.06 -28.50 20.26
N TYR A 124 -3.53 -27.39 20.83
CA TYR A 124 -4.88 -27.18 21.33
C TYR A 124 -5.46 -25.93 20.66
N ALA A 125 -6.60 -26.09 19.99
CA ALA A 125 -7.32 -24.95 19.41
C ALA A 125 -7.90 -24.08 20.53
N ILE A 126 -7.81 -22.76 20.37
CA ILE A 126 -8.53 -21.82 21.23
C ILE A 126 -10.03 -22.02 21.00
N ASP A 127 -10.79 -22.23 22.08
CA ASP A 127 -12.24 -22.47 22.03
C ASP A 127 -12.99 -21.14 22.18
N LYS A 128 -12.99 -20.58 23.39
CA LYS A 128 -13.73 -19.35 23.70
C LYS A 128 -12.85 -18.26 24.25
N ILE A 129 -13.06 -17.05 23.77
CA ILE A 129 -12.53 -15.81 24.34
C ILE A 129 -13.44 -15.40 25.50
N GLU A 130 -12.89 -15.29 26.71
CA GLU A 130 -13.63 -14.99 27.95
C GLU A 130 -13.54 -13.51 28.36
N LYS A 131 -12.37 -12.90 28.16
CA LYS A 131 -12.11 -11.48 28.46
C LYS A 131 -11.15 -10.91 27.42
N PHE A 132 -11.37 -9.68 26.99
CA PHE A 132 -10.45 -9.00 26.08
C PHE A 132 -10.50 -7.49 26.32
N ASP A 133 -9.35 -6.84 26.46
CA ASP A 133 -9.26 -5.37 26.48
C ASP A 133 -8.09 -4.94 25.60
N LEU A 134 -8.41 -4.31 24.46
CA LEU A 134 -7.43 -3.84 23.49
C LEU A 134 -6.49 -2.79 24.10
N ARG A 135 -6.98 -1.97 25.04
CA ARG A 135 -6.16 -0.92 25.66
C ARG A 135 -5.10 -1.51 26.57
N LYS A 136 -5.47 -2.56 27.29
CA LYS A 136 -4.62 -3.27 28.25
C LYS A 136 -3.82 -4.39 27.59
N ASP A 137 -4.07 -4.66 26.31
CA ASP A 137 -3.38 -5.65 25.48
C ASP A 137 -3.35 -7.05 26.09
N PHE A 138 -4.49 -7.54 26.58
CA PHE A 138 -4.61 -8.92 27.06
C PHE A 138 -5.86 -9.62 26.52
N VAL A 139 -5.79 -10.94 26.54
CA VAL A 139 -6.94 -11.82 26.37
C VAL A 139 -6.91 -12.94 27.40
N VAL A 140 -8.09 -13.30 27.93
CA VAL A 140 -8.32 -14.54 28.67
C VAL A 140 -9.19 -15.46 27.81
N PHE A 141 -8.80 -16.73 27.68
CA PHE A 141 -9.50 -17.69 26.83
C PHE A 141 -9.41 -19.12 27.37
N THR A 142 -10.23 -19.97 26.78
CA THR A 142 -10.25 -21.43 27.00
C THR A 142 -9.73 -22.13 25.75
N VAL A 143 -9.26 -23.37 25.89
CA VAL A 143 -8.91 -24.23 24.75
C VAL A 143 -9.78 -25.47 24.70
N SER A 144 -9.84 -26.07 23.51
CA SER A 144 -10.43 -27.39 23.30
C SER A 144 -9.48 -28.49 23.78
N GLY A 145 -10.03 -29.52 24.43
CA GLY A 145 -9.27 -30.65 24.94
C GLY A 145 -8.89 -30.51 26.42
N ASN A 146 -7.82 -31.20 26.83
CA ASN A 146 -7.31 -31.17 28.21
C ASN A 146 -5.77 -30.99 28.17
N PRO A 147 -5.28 -29.75 28.27
CA PRO A 147 -3.85 -29.43 28.18
C PRO A 147 -3.03 -29.80 29.42
N GLY A 148 -3.65 -30.42 30.44
CA GLY A 148 -3.00 -30.83 31.67
C GLY A 148 -3.48 -30.03 32.88
N PRO A 149 -3.08 -30.43 34.10
CA PRO A 149 -3.57 -29.82 35.33
C PRO A 149 -2.75 -28.60 35.80
N GLU A 150 -1.56 -28.38 35.24
CA GLU A 150 -0.62 -27.38 35.75
C GLU A 150 -1.12 -25.95 35.51
N THR A 151 -1.07 -25.13 36.57
CA THR A 151 -1.48 -23.72 36.54
C THR A 151 -0.51 -22.89 37.37
N LEU A 152 -0.31 -21.64 36.99
CA LEU A 152 0.49 -20.71 37.78
C LEU A 152 -0.39 -19.94 38.76
N ASP A 153 0.06 -19.89 40.01
CA ASP A 153 -0.59 -19.06 41.03
C ASP A 153 -0.34 -17.58 40.73
N VAL A 154 -1.30 -16.73 41.05
CA VAL A 154 -1.22 -15.29 40.77
C VAL A 154 -0.93 -14.51 42.05
N ASP A 155 -0.06 -13.50 41.95
CA ASP A 155 0.16 -12.50 42.99
C ASP A 155 -0.16 -11.10 42.44
N THR A 156 -1.24 -10.51 42.95
CA THR A 156 -1.71 -9.18 42.53
C THR A 156 -1.10 -8.04 43.34
N LYS A 157 -0.13 -8.30 44.21
CA LYS A 157 0.53 -7.29 45.06
C LYS A 157 2.06 -7.34 44.93
N PRO A 158 2.61 -7.23 43.71
CA PRO A 158 4.06 -7.23 43.52
C PRO A 158 4.72 -6.02 44.19
N VAL A 159 5.98 -6.18 44.60
CA VAL A 159 6.76 -5.13 45.26
C VAL A 159 7.89 -4.66 44.32
N LEU A 160 8.10 -3.34 44.24
CA LEU A 160 9.20 -2.77 43.47
C LEU A 160 10.58 -3.27 43.95
N ASN A 161 11.53 -3.32 43.02
CA ASN A 161 12.89 -3.84 43.18
C ASN A 161 12.97 -5.31 43.57
N GLN A 162 11.87 -6.07 43.47
CA GLN A 162 11.92 -7.52 43.59
C GLN A 162 12.49 -8.16 42.32
N GLU A 163 13.12 -9.31 42.51
CA GLU A 163 13.54 -10.17 41.41
C GLU A 163 12.34 -10.73 40.66
N VAL A 164 12.45 -10.74 39.33
CA VAL A 164 11.40 -11.22 38.44
C VAL A 164 11.98 -12.07 37.33
N TYR A 165 11.15 -12.98 36.83
CA TYR A 165 11.51 -13.90 35.77
C TYR A 165 10.52 -13.79 34.62
N ALA A 166 10.98 -13.34 33.46
CA ALA A 166 10.19 -13.34 32.24
C ALA A 166 10.29 -14.72 31.60
N VAL A 167 9.13 -15.36 31.43
CA VAL A 167 9.04 -16.69 30.83
C VAL A 167 8.44 -16.58 29.44
N GLY A 168 9.11 -17.17 28.46
CA GLY A 168 8.62 -17.28 27.09
C GLY A 168 8.74 -18.71 26.58
N ASN A 169 7.84 -19.12 25.71
CA ASN A 169 7.95 -20.35 24.94
C ASN A 169 7.78 -19.98 23.48
N ALA A 170 8.89 -19.82 22.76
CA ALA A 170 8.88 -19.33 21.40
C ALA A 170 9.93 -20.03 20.55
N LEU A 171 9.66 -20.05 19.23
CA LEU A 171 10.51 -20.64 18.20
C LEU A 171 10.66 -22.17 18.30
N GLY A 172 9.75 -22.85 19.00
CA GLY A 172 9.82 -24.30 19.21
C GLY A 172 11.07 -24.79 19.96
N THR A 173 11.84 -23.90 20.61
CA THR A 173 13.05 -24.26 21.36
C THR A 173 12.79 -24.61 22.83
N GLY A 174 11.53 -24.59 23.24
CA GLY A 174 11.09 -24.83 24.62
C GLY A 174 11.00 -23.55 25.46
N VAL A 175 10.62 -23.75 26.72
CA VAL A 175 10.42 -22.66 27.69
C VAL A 175 11.76 -22.06 28.12
N VAL A 176 11.92 -20.76 27.92
CA VAL A 176 13.07 -19.96 28.30
C VAL A 176 12.67 -19.03 29.45
N ILE A 177 13.49 -19.01 30.48
CA ILE A 177 13.32 -18.17 31.67
C ILE A 177 14.48 -17.19 31.74
N ARG A 178 14.19 -15.91 31.94
CA ARG A 178 15.20 -14.84 32.04
C ARG A 178 14.93 -14.01 33.29
N ASP A 179 15.96 -13.81 34.10
CA ASP A 179 15.91 -13.04 35.34
C ASP A 179 16.08 -11.53 35.11
N GLY A 180 15.65 -10.75 36.09
CA GLY A 180 15.78 -9.30 36.15
C GLY A 180 15.06 -8.72 37.37
N LEU A 181 14.77 -7.43 37.34
CA LEU A 181 14.12 -6.70 38.43
C LEU A 181 12.85 -6.02 37.94
N TYR A 182 11.82 -5.97 38.79
CA TYR A 182 10.67 -5.07 38.63
C TYR A 182 11.09 -3.67 39.11
N THR A 183 11.35 -2.76 38.18
CA THR A 183 12.09 -1.52 38.48
C THR A 183 11.19 -0.33 38.81
N SER A 184 10.05 -0.20 38.15
CA SER A 184 9.16 0.96 38.29
C SER A 184 7.80 0.68 37.68
N ASP A 185 6.84 1.57 37.97
CA ASP A 185 5.59 1.66 37.25
C ASP A 185 5.54 2.93 36.41
N THR A 186 4.92 2.86 35.25
CA THR A 186 4.55 4.06 34.47
C THR A 186 3.05 4.06 34.20
N PRO A 187 2.37 5.22 34.30
CA PRO A 187 1.02 5.33 33.77
C PRO A 187 0.99 4.94 32.29
N GLU A 188 -0.13 4.36 31.86
CA GLU A 188 -0.43 4.20 30.44
C GLU A 188 -0.55 5.57 29.74
N GLN A 189 -0.28 5.59 28.44
CA GLN A 189 0.02 6.80 27.68
C GLN A 189 -1.20 7.68 27.33
N GLN A 190 -2.39 7.10 27.22
CA GLN A 190 -3.59 7.75 26.71
C GLN A 190 -4.28 8.62 27.75
N ASP A 191 -4.62 8.04 28.90
CA ASP A 191 -5.48 8.59 29.96
C ASP A 191 -4.92 8.38 31.39
N GLY A 192 -3.79 7.66 31.53
CA GLY A 192 -3.20 7.28 32.82
C GLY A 192 -4.06 6.33 33.65
N ALA A 193 -4.99 5.59 33.02
CA ALA A 193 -6.05 4.83 33.70
C ALA A 193 -5.56 3.56 34.44
N TRP A 194 -4.41 3.01 34.05
CA TRP A 194 -3.70 1.95 34.78
C TRP A 194 -2.19 2.21 34.70
N LYS A 195 -1.41 1.33 35.35
CA LYS A 195 0.05 1.37 35.33
C LYS A 195 0.62 0.15 34.63
N TRP A 196 1.59 0.38 33.75
CA TRP A 196 2.47 -0.65 33.22
C TRP A 196 3.60 -0.92 34.20
N MET A 197 3.85 -2.19 34.49
CA MET A 197 5.06 -2.62 35.18
C MET A 197 6.25 -2.48 34.24
N ARG A 198 7.37 -1.93 34.72
CA ARG A 198 8.63 -1.87 33.99
C ARG A 198 9.62 -2.84 34.63
N PHE A 199 10.27 -3.67 33.81
CA PHE A 199 11.22 -4.67 34.31
C PHE A 199 12.45 -4.82 33.43
N SER A 200 13.56 -5.30 34.00
CA SER A 200 14.86 -5.40 33.31
C SER A 200 15.16 -6.76 32.70
N ALA A 201 14.40 -7.82 33.03
CA ALA A 201 14.60 -9.14 32.44
C ALA A 201 14.46 -9.06 30.93
N ALA A 202 15.40 -9.64 30.19
CA ALA A 202 15.47 -9.46 28.74
C ALA A 202 14.26 -10.08 28.03
N ALA A 203 13.44 -9.28 27.35
CA ALA A 203 12.39 -9.78 26.47
C ALA A 203 12.82 -9.75 24.99
N SER A 204 12.50 -10.80 24.26
CA SER A 204 12.67 -10.90 22.80
C SER A 204 11.32 -11.26 22.15
N PRO A 205 11.17 -11.07 20.82
CA PRO A 205 10.02 -11.61 20.10
C PRO A 205 9.78 -13.07 20.49
N GLY A 206 8.53 -13.39 20.85
CA GLY A 206 8.15 -14.68 21.42
C GLY A 206 7.80 -14.67 22.91
N ASN A 207 8.37 -13.74 23.72
CA ASN A 207 8.00 -13.62 25.13
C ASN A 207 6.66 -12.88 25.34
N SER A 208 6.18 -12.15 24.34
CA SER A 208 4.90 -11.42 24.40
C SER A 208 3.74 -12.38 24.69
N GLY A 209 2.93 -12.00 25.67
CA GLY A 209 1.85 -12.80 26.26
C GLY A 209 2.29 -13.78 27.35
N GLY A 210 3.59 -13.97 27.57
CA GLY A 210 4.11 -14.86 28.61
C GLY A 210 4.02 -14.28 30.03
N PRO A 211 4.16 -15.12 31.07
CA PRO A 211 4.07 -14.67 32.45
C PRO A 211 5.37 -14.00 32.91
N LEU A 212 5.21 -12.91 33.67
CA LEU A 212 6.25 -12.35 34.51
C LEU A 212 6.07 -12.93 35.92
N LEU A 213 7.05 -13.67 36.42
CA LEU A 213 7.01 -14.36 37.70
C LEU A 213 7.81 -13.64 38.77
N ASN A 214 7.42 -13.78 40.04
CA ASN A 214 8.30 -13.50 41.18
C ASN A 214 9.16 -14.74 41.53
N LYS A 215 10.03 -14.63 42.54
CA LYS A 215 10.91 -15.72 43.00
C LYS A 215 10.19 -16.96 43.53
N GLU A 216 8.94 -16.82 43.96
CA GLU A 216 8.07 -17.94 44.36
C GLU A 216 7.39 -18.63 43.16
N GLY A 217 7.65 -18.19 41.92
CA GLY A 217 7.03 -18.72 40.71
C GLY A 217 5.58 -18.29 40.51
N LYS A 218 5.11 -17.25 41.22
CA LYS A 218 3.77 -16.68 41.05
C LYS A 218 3.75 -15.61 39.97
N VAL A 219 2.70 -15.58 39.15
CA VAL A 219 2.52 -14.57 38.10
C VAL A 219 2.14 -13.24 38.70
N ILE A 220 2.94 -12.22 38.41
CA ILE A 220 2.68 -10.83 38.80
C ILE A 220 2.20 -9.97 37.61
N GLY A 221 2.51 -10.38 36.38
CA GLY A 221 2.02 -9.70 35.18
C GLY A 221 2.14 -10.49 33.87
N VAL A 222 1.59 -9.92 32.80
CA VAL A 222 1.67 -10.40 31.41
C VAL A 222 2.69 -9.58 30.66
N VAL A 223 3.72 -10.20 30.07
CA VAL A 223 4.75 -9.50 29.28
C VAL A 223 4.16 -9.04 27.94
N LEU A 224 4.31 -7.76 27.57
CA LEU A 224 3.64 -7.21 26.38
C LEU A 224 4.63 -6.68 25.32
N MET A 225 5.46 -5.71 25.70
CA MET A 225 6.26 -4.94 24.75
C MET A 225 7.61 -4.51 25.34
N LYS A 226 8.59 -4.30 24.46
CA LYS A 226 9.88 -3.70 24.83
C LYS A 226 9.76 -2.17 24.84
N SER A 227 10.49 -1.51 25.74
CA SER A 227 10.63 -0.06 25.71
C SER A 227 11.41 0.42 24.47
N ALA A 228 10.91 1.47 23.82
CA ALA A 228 11.55 2.04 22.63
C ALA A 228 12.87 2.78 22.97
N ASN A 229 12.99 3.34 24.17
CA ASN A 229 14.06 4.27 24.53
C ASN A 229 15.00 3.77 25.62
N GLU A 230 14.72 2.60 26.20
CA GLU A 230 15.47 2.05 27.33
C GLU A 230 15.56 0.53 27.25
N ASN A 231 16.56 -0.05 27.92
CA ASN A 231 16.69 -1.50 28.07
C ASN A 231 15.74 -2.06 29.15
N LEU A 232 14.47 -1.67 29.10
CA LEU A 232 13.39 -2.15 29.96
C LEU A 232 12.24 -2.71 29.11
N ASN A 233 11.41 -3.54 29.72
CA ASN A 233 10.23 -4.15 29.13
C ASN A 233 8.99 -3.82 29.94
N TYR A 234 7.82 -3.91 29.33
CA TYR A 234 6.53 -3.61 29.95
C TYR A 234 5.70 -4.87 30.17
N ALA A 235 5.05 -4.93 31.32
CA ALA A 235 4.04 -5.95 31.64
C ALA A 235 2.76 -5.32 32.20
N LEU A 236 1.63 -5.96 31.95
CA LEU A 236 0.35 -5.64 32.59
C LEU A 236 0.25 -6.37 33.92
N GLN A 237 -0.07 -5.67 35.02
CA GLN A 237 -0.28 -6.32 36.32
C GLN A 237 -1.46 -7.30 36.28
N MET A 238 -1.31 -8.48 36.90
CA MET A 238 -2.38 -9.49 36.89
C MET A 238 -3.68 -9.03 37.56
N GLY A 239 -3.62 -8.05 38.47
CA GLY A 239 -4.83 -7.44 39.03
C GLY A 239 -5.76 -6.86 37.95
N GLU A 240 -5.20 -6.27 36.89
CA GLU A 240 -5.97 -5.71 35.77
C GLU A 240 -6.68 -6.80 34.96
N VAL A 241 -6.02 -7.95 34.75
CA VAL A 241 -6.56 -9.11 34.01
C VAL A 241 -7.67 -9.79 34.81
N LEU A 242 -7.45 -10.02 36.11
CA LEU A 242 -8.40 -10.72 36.97
C LEU A 242 -9.66 -9.88 37.21
N ASN A 243 -9.52 -8.57 37.43
CA ASN A 243 -10.64 -7.66 37.67
C ASN A 243 -11.41 -7.28 36.41
N ALA A 244 -10.90 -7.61 35.22
CA ALA A 244 -11.58 -7.28 33.98
C ALA A 244 -12.94 -8.00 33.85
N PRO A 245 -13.98 -7.31 33.35
CA PRO A 245 -15.28 -7.92 33.08
C PRO A 245 -15.21 -8.95 31.94
N ALA A 246 -16.20 -9.84 31.87
CA ALA A 246 -16.38 -10.81 30.79
C ALA A 246 -16.93 -10.15 29.51
N GLN A 247 -16.12 -9.30 28.90
CA GLN A 247 -16.46 -8.57 27.67
C GLN A 247 -15.20 -8.27 26.87
N ALA A 248 -15.40 -7.98 25.58
CA ALA A 248 -14.39 -7.39 24.72
C ALA A 248 -14.52 -5.86 24.79
N VAL A 249 -13.41 -5.16 25.02
CA VAL A 249 -13.34 -3.69 25.05
C VAL A 249 -12.32 -3.21 24.03
N MET A 250 -12.74 -2.30 23.16
CA MET A 250 -11.90 -1.57 22.22
C MET A 250 -12.13 -0.09 22.51
N ASP A 251 -11.11 0.60 22.98
CA ASP A 251 -11.19 2.01 23.37
C ASP A 251 -9.80 2.66 23.26
N SER A 252 -9.24 2.61 22.06
CA SER A 252 -7.86 3.04 21.77
C SER A 252 -7.86 4.20 20.78
N ARG A 253 -7.00 5.20 20.98
CA ARG A 253 -6.71 6.20 19.95
C ARG A 253 -6.00 5.52 18.77
N VAL A 254 -6.58 5.62 17.59
CA VAL A 254 -6.05 5.01 16.36
C VAL A 254 -5.90 6.11 15.32
N PRO A 255 -4.67 6.52 14.96
CA PRO A 255 -4.50 7.55 13.93
C PRO A 255 -4.93 7.01 12.57
N PHE A 256 -5.66 7.83 11.82
CA PHE A 256 -6.03 7.59 10.43
C PHE A 256 -5.52 8.73 9.56
N ARG A 257 -4.89 8.40 8.44
CA ARG A 257 -4.41 9.36 7.45
C ARG A 257 -4.75 8.87 6.06
N PHE A 258 -5.33 9.76 5.26
CA PHE A 258 -5.57 9.53 3.85
C PHE A 258 -4.36 9.95 3.02
N ASP A 259 -3.97 9.14 2.04
CA ASP A 259 -2.64 9.19 1.41
C ASP A 259 -2.33 10.44 0.59
N ILE A 260 -3.35 11.19 0.17
CA ILE A 260 -3.19 12.36 -0.69
C ILE A 260 -2.96 13.67 0.07
N PHE A 261 -2.99 13.67 1.41
CA PHE A 261 -2.68 14.87 2.20
C PHE A 261 -2.15 14.53 3.61
N SER A 262 -1.59 15.53 4.30
CA SER A 262 -0.88 15.31 5.58
C SER A 262 -1.77 15.31 6.82
N SER A 263 -3.05 15.68 6.69
CA SER A 263 -3.99 15.70 7.83
C SER A 263 -4.19 14.31 8.40
N THR A 264 -4.11 14.19 9.72
CA THR A 264 -4.32 12.95 10.46
C THR A 264 -5.51 13.15 11.39
N LEU A 265 -6.45 12.20 11.39
CA LEU A 265 -7.46 12.09 12.43
C LEU A 265 -6.92 11.18 13.52
N SER A 266 -6.98 11.63 14.77
CA SER A 266 -6.55 10.82 15.92
C SER A 266 -7.75 10.53 16.81
N ASN A 267 -8.78 9.95 16.21
CA ASN A 267 -10.01 9.58 16.90
C ASN A 267 -9.82 8.28 17.70
N THR A 268 -10.83 7.96 18.52
CA THR A 268 -10.82 6.75 19.35
C THR A 268 -11.68 5.67 18.71
N LEU A 269 -11.08 4.51 18.44
CA LEU A 269 -11.79 3.28 18.13
C LEU A 269 -12.59 2.86 19.37
N LYS A 270 -13.92 2.87 19.28
CA LYS A 270 -14.81 2.45 20.37
C LYS A 270 -15.65 1.25 19.98
N GLY A 271 -15.58 0.19 20.76
CA GLY A 271 -16.40 -1.01 20.60
C GLY A 271 -16.45 -1.82 21.88
N GLN A 272 -17.62 -2.39 22.16
CA GLN A 272 -17.80 -3.29 23.29
C GLN A 272 -18.83 -4.36 22.94
N PHE A 273 -18.54 -5.62 23.29
CA PHE A 273 -19.51 -6.71 23.20
C PHE A 273 -19.29 -7.78 24.27
N ALA A 274 -20.35 -8.48 24.63
CA ALA A 274 -20.33 -9.52 25.67
C ALA A 274 -19.50 -10.75 25.24
N LEU A 275 -18.84 -11.36 26.23
CA LEU A 275 -18.11 -12.62 26.16
C LEU A 275 -18.71 -13.61 27.18
N PRO A 276 -18.54 -14.94 27.03
CA PRO A 276 -17.64 -15.61 26.10
C PRO A 276 -18.17 -15.76 24.67
N LEU A 277 -17.25 -15.76 23.70
CA LEU A 277 -17.53 -16.06 22.29
C LEU A 277 -16.52 -17.06 21.74
N GLY A 278 -16.95 -17.90 20.79
CA GLY A 278 -16.01 -18.69 20.00
C GLY A 278 -15.09 -17.79 19.18
N VAL A 279 -13.84 -18.21 18.94
CA VAL A 279 -12.80 -17.39 18.27
C VAL A 279 -13.26 -16.78 16.95
N ALA A 280 -13.91 -17.57 16.08
CA ALA A 280 -14.38 -17.08 14.79
C ALA A 280 -15.41 -15.94 14.91
N GLU A 281 -16.33 -16.05 15.87
CA GLU A 281 -17.33 -14.99 16.14
C GLU A 281 -16.68 -13.78 16.81
N PHE A 282 -15.67 -13.98 17.67
CA PHE A 282 -14.89 -12.88 18.23
C PHE A 282 -14.19 -12.07 17.13
N PHE A 283 -13.46 -12.72 16.21
CA PHE A 283 -12.78 -12.05 15.09
C PHE A 283 -13.77 -11.31 14.20
N LYS A 284 -14.87 -11.95 13.81
CA LYS A 284 -15.93 -11.31 13.02
C LYS A 284 -16.47 -10.03 13.68
N ARG A 285 -16.69 -10.03 14.99
CA ARG A 285 -17.16 -8.84 15.72
C ARG A 285 -16.07 -7.77 15.86
N TYR A 286 -14.83 -8.18 16.10
CA TYR A 286 -13.69 -7.27 16.13
C TYR A 286 -13.51 -6.56 14.79
N GLU A 287 -13.52 -7.32 13.69
CA GLU A 287 -13.43 -6.80 12.32
C GLU A 287 -14.58 -5.85 12.01
N ALA A 288 -15.82 -6.18 12.40
CA ALA A 288 -16.96 -5.28 12.19
C ALA A 288 -16.78 -3.92 12.88
N VAL A 289 -16.24 -3.89 14.11
CA VAL A 289 -15.94 -2.65 14.83
C VAL A 289 -14.80 -1.89 14.16
N PHE A 290 -13.70 -2.58 13.84
CA PHE A 290 -12.51 -1.95 13.25
C PHE A 290 -12.80 -1.42 11.84
N ASN A 291 -13.43 -2.21 10.98
CA ASN A 291 -13.78 -1.81 9.62
C ASN A 291 -14.77 -0.64 9.63
N GLY A 292 -15.77 -0.67 10.52
CA GLY A 292 -16.68 0.45 10.71
C GLY A 292 -15.98 1.72 11.20
N TYR A 293 -14.93 1.60 12.02
CA TYR A 293 -14.09 2.73 12.39
C TYR A 293 -13.35 3.30 11.18
N ILE A 294 -12.68 2.46 10.39
CA ILE A 294 -11.97 2.88 9.16
C ILE A 294 -12.92 3.60 8.19
N ASP A 295 -14.09 3.02 7.90
CA ASP A 295 -15.09 3.62 7.01
C ASP A 295 -15.53 5.00 7.51
N ASN A 296 -15.75 5.14 8.82
CA ASN A 296 -16.12 6.41 9.43
C ASN A 296 -14.97 7.43 9.37
N GLN A 297 -13.72 7.01 9.62
CA GLN A 297 -12.56 7.91 9.53
C GLN A 297 -12.32 8.41 8.11
N LEU A 298 -12.41 7.52 7.11
CA LEU A 298 -12.30 7.90 5.71
C LEU A 298 -13.42 8.86 5.30
N LYS A 299 -14.67 8.59 5.71
CA LYS A 299 -15.79 9.50 5.47
C LYS A 299 -15.59 10.85 6.16
N GLU A 300 -15.18 10.84 7.42
CA GLU A 300 -14.96 12.06 8.21
C GLU A 300 -13.87 12.92 7.58
N ILE A 301 -12.71 12.32 7.23
CA ILE A 301 -11.58 13.07 6.68
C ILE A 301 -11.89 13.67 5.31
N LEU A 302 -12.70 12.97 4.49
CA LEU A 302 -13.16 13.47 3.18
C LEU A 302 -14.33 14.46 3.29
N SER A 303 -15.07 14.45 4.40
CA SER A 303 -16.11 15.45 4.69
C SER A 303 -15.56 16.71 5.37
N ARG A 304 -14.34 16.64 5.89
CA ARG A 304 -13.68 17.78 6.52
C ARG A 304 -13.16 18.72 5.45
N ASP A 305 -13.52 20.00 5.57
CA ASP A 305 -13.10 21.02 4.62
C ASP A 305 -13.37 20.62 3.16
N THR A 306 -14.59 20.18 2.83
CA THR A 306 -14.95 19.72 1.46
C THR A 306 -14.61 20.72 0.36
N ASP A 307 -14.62 22.01 0.69
CA ASP A 307 -14.28 23.10 -0.23
C ASP A 307 -12.76 23.24 -0.44
N LYS A 308 -11.95 22.62 0.42
CA LYS A 308 -10.49 22.51 0.30
C LYS A 308 -10.02 21.22 -0.36
N LEU A 309 -10.93 20.30 -0.70
CA LEU A 309 -10.58 19.10 -1.48
C LEU A 309 -10.55 19.41 -2.97
N PHE A 310 -9.70 18.71 -3.73
CA PHE A 310 -9.79 18.72 -5.19
C PHE A 310 -11.20 18.26 -5.60
N PRO A 311 -11.87 18.94 -6.55
CA PRO A 311 -11.36 19.95 -7.47
C PRO A 311 -11.54 21.42 -7.04
N ARG A 312 -11.83 21.70 -5.76
CA ARG A 312 -12.18 23.06 -5.27
C ARG A 312 -11.09 23.73 -4.45
N GLY A 313 -10.22 22.96 -3.79
CA GLY A 313 -9.18 23.50 -2.92
C GLY A 313 -8.07 24.24 -3.67
N ASP A 314 -7.25 24.98 -2.92
CA ASP A 314 -6.11 25.75 -3.44
C ASP A 314 -5.22 24.90 -4.36
N GLY A 315 -4.72 25.48 -5.45
CA GLY A 315 -3.97 24.75 -6.49
C GLY A 315 -4.82 23.99 -7.51
N SER A 316 -6.11 23.69 -7.23
CA SER A 316 -6.95 22.91 -8.16
C SER A 316 -7.13 23.60 -9.52
N ASN A 317 -7.21 24.94 -9.57
CA ASN A 317 -7.35 25.64 -10.85
C ASN A 317 -6.17 25.39 -11.80
N GLN A 318 -4.96 25.19 -11.28
CA GLN A 318 -3.80 24.86 -12.13
C GLN A 318 -3.98 23.50 -12.81
N LEU A 319 -4.63 22.56 -12.13
CA LEU A 319 -4.92 21.23 -12.61
C LEU A 319 -6.10 21.20 -13.60
N LEU A 320 -7.11 22.03 -13.38
CA LEU A 320 -8.35 22.06 -14.18
C LEU A 320 -8.25 22.90 -15.47
N TYR A 321 -7.42 23.95 -15.46
CA TYR A 321 -7.31 24.93 -16.55
C TYR A 321 -5.90 24.97 -17.16
N GLY A 322 -4.97 24.18 -16.64
CA GLY A 322 -3.62 24.02 -17.20
C GLY A 322 -3.62 23.15 -18.45
N ALA A 323 -2.41 22.93 -18.99
CA ALA A 323 -2.20 22.06 -20.14
C ALA A 323 -2.62 20.61 -19.84
N SER A 324 -3.07 19.92 -20.88
CA SER A 324 -3.60 18.56 -20.83
C SER A 324 -2.52 17.57 -20.41
N TRP A 325 -2.87 16.66 -19.50
CA TRP A 325 -1.98 15.61 -19.07
C TRP A 325 -1.96 14.48 -20.11
N MET A 326 -0.81 14.33 -20.75
CA MET A 326 -0.55 13.29 -21.76
C MET A 326 0.28 12.13 -21.15
N ASN A 327 0.18 11.95 -19.83
CA ASN A 327 0.94 10.97 -19.08
C ASN A 327 0.38 9.56 -19.31
N THR A 328 1.25 8.65 -19.76
CA THR A 328 0.93 7.23 -19.86
C THR A 328 1.13 6.50 -18.54
N VAL A 329 2.05 6.99 -17.69
CA VAL A 329 2.19 6.50 -16.31
C VAL A 329 1.13 7.14 -15.43
N PRO A 330 0.38 6.37 -14.63
CA PRO A 330 -0.60 6.94 -13.72
C PRO A 330 0.03 7.93 -12.72
N GLY A 331 -0.63 9.05 -12.50
CA GLY A 331 -0.27 10.05 -11.50
C GLY A 331 -1.29 10.12 -10.37
N LEU A 332 -0.90 10.71 -9.24
CA LEU A 332 -1.80 10.99 -8.12
C LEU A 332 -1.92 12.50 -7.89
N ILE A 333 -3.15 13.00 -7.78
CA ILE A 333 -3.44 14.36 -7.37
C ILE A 333 -3.37 14.42 -5.85
N VAL A 334 -2.39 15.17 -5.33
CA VAL A 334 -2.10 15.24 -3.89
C VAL A 334 -2.03 16.69 -3.42
N ARG A 335 -2.35 16.92 -2.16
CA ARG A 335 -2.21 18.20 -1.49
C ARG A 335 -0.87 18.26 -0.76
N ASN A 336 -0.03 19.20 -1.15
CA ASN A 336 1.30 19.38 -0.57
C ASN A 336 1.22 20.02 0.83
N SER A 337 2.38 20.20 1.48
CA SER A 337 2.46 20.82 2.82
C SER A 337 2.09 22.30 2.84
N ALA A 338 2.12 23.00 1.71
CA ALA A 338 1.61 24.37 1.57
C ALA A 338 0.08 24.42 1.44
N GLY A 339 -0.58 23.25 1.35
CA GLY A 339 -2.01 23.15 1.23
C GLY A 339 -2.53 23.23 -0.20
N GLU A 340 -1.66 23.17 -1.21
CA GLU A 340 -2.02 23.25 -2.62
C GLU A 340 -2.10 21.87 -3.26
N TRP A 341 -3.13 21.66 -4.08
CA TRP A 341 -3.30 20.47 -4.90
C TRP A 341 -2.39 20.53 -6.13
N GLY A 342 -1.68 19.44 -6.38
CA GLY A 342 -0.83 19.26 -7.54
C GLY A 342 -0.80 17.81 -8.00
N LEU A 343 -0.39 17.60 -9.24
CA LEU A 343 -0.23 16.26 -9.80
C LEU A 343 1.18 15.75 -9.51
N VAL A 344 1.27 14.62 -8.81
CA VAL A 344 2.52 13.89 -8.63
C VAL A 344 2.56 12.75 -9.63
N GLU A 345 3.34 12.96 -10.68
CA GLU A 345 3.75 11.93 -11.62
C GLU A 345 5.19 11.54 -11.28
N LYS A 346 5.40 10.33 -10.78
CA LYS A 346 6.75 9.78 -10.71
C LYS A 346 6.95 8.86 -11.89
N GLN A 347 7.64 9.37 -12.92
CA GLN A 347 8.21 8.52 -13.94
C GLN A 347 9.28 7.65 -13.29
N GLY A 348 8.94 6.42 -12.95
CA GLY A 348 9.93 5.47 -12.48
C GLY A 348 10.41 4.55 -13.59
N ASN A 349 11.13 3.51 -13.19
CA ASN A 349 11.92 2.69 -14.10
C ASN A 349 11.00 1.93 -15.07
N ARG A 350 11.38 1.93 -16.35
CA ARG A 350 10.77 1.10 -17.37
C ARG A 350 11.48 -0.26 -17.40
N MET A 351 10.73 -1.32 -17.19
CA MET A 351 11.17 -2.71 -17.22
C MET A 351 10.62 -3.38 -18.48
N SER A 352 11.50 -3.80 -19.38
CA SER A 352 11.09 -4.47 -20.62
C SER A 352 10.55 -5.87 -20.35
N LEU A 353 9.46 -6.21 -21.05
CA LEU A 353 8.93 -7.55 -21.17
C LEU A 353 9.20 -8.08 -22.59
N ALA A 354 8.81 -9.33 -22.86
CA ALA A 354 8.91 -9.91 -24.20
C ALA A 354 8.01 -9.18 -25.22
N ALA A 355 8.32 -9.33 -26.51
CA ALA A 355 7.52 -8.82 -27.64
C ALA A 355 7.05 -7.36 -27.45
N ASN A 356 8.01 -6.46 -27.21
CA ASN A 356 7.81 -5.01 -27.00
C ASN A 356 6.97 -4.61 -25.77
N GLY A 357 6.49 -5.56 -24.96
CA GLY A 357 5.80 -5.25 -23.71
C GLY A 357 6.73 -4.56 -22.71
N TYR A 358 6.17 -3.85 -21.75
CA TYR A 358 6.93 -3.29 -20.63
C TYR A 358 6.03 -2.95 -19.44
N VAL A 359 6.62 -2.86 -18.25
CA VAL A 359 6.01 -2.20 -17.09
C VAL A 359 6.81 -0.96 -16.76
N GLN A 360 6.16 0.18 -16.67
CA GLN A 360 6.74 1.40 -16.12
C GLN A 360 6.15 1.64 -14.74
N ALA A 361 7.00 1.75 -13.72
CA ALA A 361 6.56 1.74 -12.32
C ALA A 361 7.03 2.98 -11.57
N GLY A 362 6.10 3.77 -11.03
CA GLY A 362 6.33 4.84 -10.06
C GLY A 362 5.90 4.44 -8.64
N VAL A 363 6.41 5.15 -7.63
CA VAL A 363 6.03 4.93 -6.22
C VAL A 363 5.69 6.24 -5.52
N SER A 364 4.49 6.33 -4.93
CA SER A 364 4.07 7.47 -4.11
C SER A 364 3.61 6.97 -2.73
N GLY A 365 4.39 7.23 -1.68
CA GLY A 365 4.19 6.56 -0.39
C GLY A 365 4.38 5.04 -0.53
N HIS A 366 3.38 4.28 -0.10
CA HIS A 366 3.28 2.81 -0.28
C HIS A 366 2.46 2.41 -1.52
N ASN A 367 2.07 3.38 -2.36
CA ASN A 367 1.35 3.12 -3.61
C ASN A 367 2.30 2.85 -4.77
N PHE A 368 2.15 1.69 -5.41
CA PHE A 368 2.76 1.42 -6.71
C PHE A 368 1.82 1.91 -7.81
N LEU A 369 2.32 2.82 -8.65
CA LEU A 369 1.62 3.37 -9.81
C LEU A 369 2.26 2.77 -11.06
N LEU A 370 1.53 1.91 -11.78
CA LEU A 370 2.11 1.11 -12.85
C LEU A 370 1.39 1.38 -14.18
N HIS A 371 2.16 1.54 -15.26
CA HIS A 371 1.67 1.34 -16.62
C HIS A 371 2.22 0.03 -17.15
N LEU A 372 1.34 -0.91 -17.50
CA LEU A 372 1.68 -2.16 -18.17
C LEU A 372 1.28 -2.05 -19.63
N ARG A 373 2.26 -1.95 -20.53
CA ARG A 373 2.05 -2.22 -21.96
C ARG A 373 2.15 -3.72 -22.20
N ARG A 374 1.10 -4.31 -22.76
CA ARG A 374 1.06 -5.74 -23.04
C ARG A 374 2.09 -6.14 -24.12
N PRO A 375 2.70 -7.33 -24.03
CA PRO A 375 3.42 -7.94 -25.14
C PRO A 375 2.54 -7.99 -26.40
N ASP A 376 3.10 -7.70 -27.57
CA ASP A 376 2.34 -7.64 -28.83
C ASP A 376 1.69 -8.99 -29.18
N ASN A 377 2.32 -10.09 -28.74
CA ASN A 377 1.84 -11.46 -28.92
C ASN A 377 0.86 -11.94 -27.83
N LEU A 378 0.55 -11.10 -26.82
CA LEU A 378 -0.46 -11.39 -25.80
C LEU A 378 -1.81 -10.79 -26.24
N PRO A 379 -2.84 -11.60 -26.55
CA PRO A 379 -4.14 -11.08 -26.95
C PRO A 379 -4.76 -10.18 -25.87
N ALA A 380 -5.36 -9.07 -26.29
CA ALA A 380 -6.02 -8.11 -25.40
C ALA A 380 -7.12 -8.78 -24.55
N ASP A 381 -7.96 -9.59 -25.20
CA ASP A 381 -9.05 -10.32 -24.54
C ASP A 381 -8.53 -11.24 -23.41
N LYS A 382 -7.40 -11.92 -23.65
CA LYS A 382 -6.75 -12.73 -22.62
C LYS A 382 -6.25 -11.85 -21.47
N LEU A 383 -5.52 -10.76 -21.75
CA LEU A 383 -5.00 -9.89 -20.68
C LEU A 383 -6.12 -9.26 -19.83
N TYR A 384 -7.25 -8.87 -20.45
CA TYR A 384 -8.35 -8.22 -19.74
C TYR A 384 -9.25 -9.17 -18.96
N ASN A 385 -9.46 -10.39 -19.46
CA ASN A 385 -10.43 -11.32 -18.90
C ASN A 385 -9.81 -12.51 -18.15
N ASP A 386 -8.50 -12.73 -18.25
CA ASP A 386 -7.79 -13.77 -17.49
C ASP A 386 -6.88 -13.14 -16.41
N PRO A 387 -7.24 -13.25 -15.11
CA PRO A 387 -6.42 -12.69 -14.04
C PRO A 387 -5.01 -13.29 -13.97
N SER A 388 -4.83 -14.54 -14.42
CA SER A 388 -3.50 -15.17 -14.46
C SER A 388 -2.59 -14.47 -15.45
N ALA A 389 -3.11 -14.03 -16.61
CA ALA A 389 -2.32 -13.32 -17.61
C ALA A 389 -1.72 -12.00 -17.10
N LEU A 390 -2.49 -11.25 -16.27
CA LEU A 390 -1.99 -10.07 -15.57
C LEU A 390 -0.94 -10.44 -14.53
N SER A 391 -1.22 -11.42 -13.66
CA SER A 391 -0.30 -11.82 -12.60
C SER A 391 1.07 -12.27 -13.14
N GLU A 392 1.09 -12.98 -14.27
CA GLU A 392 2.33 -13.38 -14.94
C GLU A 392 3.14 -12.20 -15.46
N GLN A 393 2.49 -11.12 -15.93
CA GLN A 393 3.21 -9.91 -16.33
C GLN A 393 3.76 -9.16 -15.11
N LEU A 394 3.00 -9.11 -14.00
CA LEU A 394 3.45 -8.49 -12.75
C LEU A 394 4.66 -9.25 -12.15
N CYS A 395 4.63 -10.58 -12.13
CA CYS A 395 5.75 -11.41 -11.66
C CYS A 395 7.06 -11.13 -12.40
N LYS A 396 7.01 -10.76 -13.69
CA LYS A 396 8.21 -10.41 -14.48
C LYS A 396 8.86 -9.09 -14.07
N MET A 397 8.20 -8.25 -13.26
CA MET A 397 8.82 -7.05 -12.68
C MET A 397 9.97 -7.38 -11.71
N GLY A 398 10.05 -8.63 -11.23
CA GLY A 398 11.11 -9.06 -10.31
C GLY A 398 10.97 -8.54 -8.88
N ILE A 399 9.82 -7.95 -8.54
CA ILE A 399 9.52 -7.49 -7.17
C ILE A 399 8.83 -8.57 -6.32
N PHE A 400 8.31 -9.62 -6.96
CA PHE A 400 7.67 -10.76 -6.29
C PHE A 400 8.72 -11.82 -5.99
N MET A 401 9.21 -11.80 -4.75
CA MET A 401 10.27 -12.68 -4.27
C MET A 401 9.84 -13.38 -2.98
N ARG A 402 10.22 -14.65 -2.85
CA ARG A 402 10.13 -15.39 -1.60
C ARG A 402 11.53 -15.48 -0.98
N PRO A 403 11.79 -14.82 0.16
CA PRO A 403 13.04 -15.00 0.90
C PRO A 403 13.08 -16.41 1.49
N VAL A 404 14.20 -17.10 1.33
CA VAL A 404 14.49 -18.40 1.93
C VAL A 404 15.95 -18.41 2.38
N GLY A 405 16.18 -18.28 3.69
CA GLY A 405 17.52 -18.09 4.24
C GLY A 405 18.21 -16.86 3.64
N SER A 406 19.36 -17.05 3.03
CA SER A 406 20.09 -15.98 2.32
C SER A 406 19.64 -15.75 0.87
N GLU A 407 18.73 -16.57 0.34
CA GLU A 407 18.30 -16.49 -1.05
C GLU A 407 16.98 -15.74 -1.23
N GLN A 408 16.82 -15.13 -2.41
CA GLN A 408 15.57 -14.55 -2.90
C GLN A 408 15.12 -15.36 -4.11
N VAL A 409 14.05 -16.14 -3.97
CA VAL A 409 13.52 -16.98 -5.05
C VAL A 409 12.39 -16.24 -5.76
N ARG A 410 12.50 -16.06 -7.08
CA ARG A 410 11.47 -15.35 -7.84
C ARG A 410 10.16 -16.13 -7.90
N ILE A 411 9.06 -15.43 -7.65
CA ILE A 411 7.70 -15.91 -7.87
C ILE A 411 7.34 -15.63 -9.33
N THR A 412 6.92 -16.66 -10.06
CA THR A 412 6.59 -16.61 -11.50
C THR A 412 5.09 -16.59 -11.78
N SER A 413 4.26 -16.98 -10.80
CA SER A 413 2.80 -16.83 -10.85
C SER A 413 2.25 -16.63 -9.43
N LEU A 414 1.22 -15.77 -9.32
CA LEU A 414 0.48 -15.55 -8.07
C LEU A 414 -0.73 -16.48 -7.91
N GLY A 415 -0.96 -17.39 -8.88
CA GLY A 415 -2.12 -18.27 -8.89
C GLY A 415 -3.44 -17.54 -9.18
N LYS A 416 -4.55 -18.13 -8.75
CA LYS A 416 -5.87 -17.50 -8.86
C LYS A 416 -6.04 -16.45 -7.76
N PRO A 417 -6.59 -15.26 -8.08
CA PRO A 417 -6.87 -14.27 -7.05
C PRO A 417 -8.00 -14.74 -6.13
N ALA A 418 -7.92 -14.34 -4.86
CA ALA A 418 -8.98 -14.53 -3.87
C ALA A 418 -10.21 -13.63 -4.15
N THR A 419 -9.98 -12.48 -4.79
CA THR A 419 -11.03 -11.55 -5.25
C THR A 419 -10.76 -11.19 -6.70
N ASP A 420 -11.79 -11.27 -7.56
CA ASP A 420 -11.77 -10.77 -8.94
C ASP A 420 -13.13 -10.10 -9.22
N SER A 421 -13.12 -8.77 -9.28
CA SER A 421 -14.35 -7.98 -9.40
C SER A 421 -14.09 -6.66 -10.14
N VAL A 422 -15.15 -5.92 -10.48
CA VAL A 422 -15.03 -4.60 -11.08
C VAL A 422 -15.53 -3.55 -10.10
N TYR A 423 -14.72 -2.53 -9.86
CA TYR A 423 -15.06 -1.33 -9.12
C TYR A 423 -15.23 -0.15 -10.10
N VAL A 424 -16.32 0.58 -9.98
CA VAL A 424 -16.60 1.77 -10.78
C VAL A 424 -16.42 2.99 -9.88
N ASP A 425 -15.48 3.87 -10.22
CA ASP A 425 -15.20 5.08 -9.43
C ASP A 425 -16.15 6.25 -9.78
N HIS A 426 -15.97 7.41 -9.14
CA HIS A 426 -16.86 8.55 -9.38
C HIS A 426 -16.77 9.09 -10.82
N SER A 427 -15.60 8.94 -11.45
CA SER A 427 -15.35 9.27 -12.86
C SER A 427 -15.87 8.22 -13.85
N GLN A 428 -16.62 7.21 -13.37
CA GLN A 428 -17.15 6.10 -14.17
C GLN A 428 -16.08 5.27 -14.87
N ARG A 429 -14.85 5.23 -14.33
CA ARG A 429 -13.79 4.34 -14.79
C ARG A 429 -13.97 2.96 -14.17
N ARG A 430 -13.77 1.93 -14.98
CA ARG A 430 -14.05 0.52 -14.63
C ARG A 430 -12.76 -0.18 -14.24
N TRP A 431 -12.42 -0.10 -12.97
CA TRP A 431 -11.22 -0.71 -12.40
C TRP A 431 -11.45 -2.18 -12.08
N GLN A 432 -10.59 -3.05 -12.56
CA GLN A 432 -10.59 -4.46 -12.17
C GLN A 432 -9.86 -4.58 -10.82
N LEU A 433 -10.62 -4.89 -9.77
CA LEU A 433 -10.11 -5.18 -8.44
C LEU A 433 -9.74 -6.66 -8.36
N ARG A 434 -8.44 -6.92 -8.23
CA ARG A 434 -7.89 -8.25 -8.01
C ARG A 434 -7.06 -8.29 -6.74
N VAL A 435 -7.26 -9.33 -5.94
CA VAL A 435 -6.51 -9.56 -4.70
C VAL A 435 -5.89 -10.95 -4.74
N TRP A 436 -4.56 -11.02 -4.76
CA TRP A 436 -3.82 -12.28 -4.60
C TRP A 436 -3.29 -12.43 -3.18
N THR A 437 -3.02 -13.67 -2.78
CA THR A 437 -2.48 -13.98 -1.45
C THR A 437 -1.03 -14.43 -1.58
N LEU A 438 -0.18 -14.00 -0.65
CA LEU A 438 1.17 -14.50 -0.41
C LEU A 438 1.17 -15.19 0.97
N PRO A 439 0.73 -16.46 1.06
CA PRO A 439 0.50 -17.09 2.36
C PRO A 439 1.77 -17.20 3.20
N PHE A 440 2.95 -17.38 2.59
CA PHE A 440 4.22 -17.44 3.32
C PHE A 440 4.56 -16.16 4.12
N ALA A 441 3.96 -15.02 3.75
CA ALA A 441 4.20 -13.71 4.36
C ALA A 441 2.96 -13.13 5.05
N ASN A 442 1.86 -13.88 5.17
CA ASN A 442 0.56 -13.37 5.63
C ASN A 442 0.13 -12.04 4.97
N THR A 443 0.41 -11.92 3.67
CA THR A 443 0.29 -10.67 2.90
C THR A 443 -0.65 -10.86 1.72
N ARG A 444 -1.42 -9.83 1.38
CA ARG A 444 -2.25 -9.73 0.18
C ARG A 444 -1.64 -8.73 -0.79
N VAL A 445 -1.76 -9.01 -2.09
CA VAL A 445 -1.41 -8.09 -3.18
C VAL A 445 -2.72 -7.55 -3.73
N ILE A 446 -3.02 -6.28 -3.45
CA ILE A 446 -4.24 -5.61 -3.88
C ILE A 446 -3.91 -4.80 -5.13
N THR A 447 -4.65 -5.01 -6.22
CA THR A 447 -4.52 -4.22 -7.45
C THR A 447 -5.87 -3.67 -7.89
N PHE A 448 -5.91 -2.39 -8.23
CA PHE A 448 -6.91 -1.81 -9.10
C PHE A 448 -6.27 -1.57 -10.46
N ALA A 449 -6.71 -2.31 -11.48
CA ALA A 449 -6.20 -2.21 -12.84
C ALA A 449 -7.26 -1.63 -13.79
N LEU A 450 -6.98 -0.46 -14.37
CA LEU A 450 -7.82 0.19 -15.38
C LEU A 450 -7.35 -0.22 -16.77
N PRO A 451 -8.18 -0.96 -17.55
CA PRO A 451 -7.87 -1.27 -18.94
C PRO A 451 -7.69 0.01 -19.77
N VAL A 452 -6.58 0.09 -20.49
CA VAL A 452 -6.25 1.12 -21.48
C VAL A 452 -5.84 0.43 -22.80
N PRO A 453 -5.83 1.10 -23.97
CA PRO A 453 -5.73 0.42 -25.26
C PRO A 453 -4.51 -0.50 -25.42
N ASP A 454 -3.36 -0.11 -24.88
CA ASP A 454 -2.10 -0.88 -24.94
C ASP A 454 -1.89 -1.83 -23.75
N GLY A 455 -2.75 -1.82 -22.73
CA GLY A 455 -2.65 -2.68 -21.55
C GLY A 455 -3.37 -2.12 -20.32
N TYR A 456 -2.67 -1.83 -19.22
CA TYR A 456 -3.28 -1.35 -17.98
C TYR A 456 -2.56 -0.15 -17.36
N ALA A 457 -3.34 0.76 -16.80
CA ALA A 457 -2.93 1.67 -15.73
C ALA A 457 -3.32 1.05 -14.37
N MET A 458 -2.43 1.02 -13.38
CA MET A 458 -2.69 0.28 -12.14
C MET A 458 -2.26 1.03 -10.88
N LEU A 459 -3.05 0.85 -9.82
CA LEU A 459 -2.70 1.13 -8.43
C LEU A 459 -2.52 -0.20 -7.70
N MET A 460 -1.38 -0.42 -7.06
CA MET A 460 -1.08 -1.67 -6.37
C MET A 460 -0.48 -1.43 -4.97
N ARG A 461 -0.84 -2.30 -4.01
CA ARG A 461 -0.25 -2.38 -2.67
C ARG A 461 0.01 -3.82 -2.23
N PHE A 462 1.00 -3.96 -1.34
CA PHE A 462 1.14 -5.11 -0.46
C PHE A 462 0.53 -4.73 0.89
N ALA A 463 -0.43 -5.51 1.38
CA ALA A 463 -1.10 -5.28 2.65
C ALA A 463 -0.98 -6.53 3.52
N SER A 464 -0.61 -6.39 4.79
CA SER A 464 -0.65 -7.53 5.71
C SER A 464 -2.11 -7.89 6.00
N ALA A 465 -2.33 -9.06 6.59
CA ALA A 465 -3.68 -9.49 6.90
C ALA A 465 -4.44 -8.53 7.82
N ASP A 466 -3.76 -7.98 8.82
CA ASP A 466 -4.33 -7.09 9.85
C ASP A 466 -4.65 -5.68 9.36
N ASP A 467 -4.10 -5.24 8.21
CA ASP A 467 -4.36 -3.92 7.62
C ASP A 467 -4.98 -3.98 6.22
N SER A 468 -5.37 -5.16 5.74
CA SER A 468 -5.87 -5.35 4.38
C SER A 468 -7.16 -4.57 4.09
N TYR A 469 -8.04 -4.42 5.08
CA TYR A 469 -9.29 -3.67 4.90
C TYR A 469 -9.02 -2.16 4.78
N ASP A 470 -8.16 -1.61 5.63
CA ASP A 470 -7.75 -0.20 5.58
C ASP A 470 -7.13 0.13 4.22
N ASN A 471 -6.16 -0.67 3.79
CA ASN A 471 -5.56 -0.51 2.47
C ASN A 471 -6.59 -0.55 1.33
N LEU A 472 -7.56 -1.47 1.39
CA LEU A 472 -8.60 -1.55 0.36
C LEU A 472 -9.52 -0.32 0.36
N ALA A 473 -9.94 0.16 1.54
CA ALA A 473 -10.80 1.33 1.68
C ALA A 473 -10.09 2.61 1.18
N ASP A 474 -8.85 2.82 1.60
CA ASP A 474 -8.00 3.93 1.17
C ASP A 474 -7.76 3.89 -0.35
N MET A 475 -7.34 2.74 -0.89
CA MET A 475 -7.12 2.58 -2.34
C MET A 475 -8.37 2.87 -3.17
N ARG A 476 -9.58 2.51 -2.72
CA ARG A 476 -10.84 2.82 -3.44
C ARG A 476 -11.06 4.32 -3.56
N ALA A 477 -10.83 5.06 -2.47
CA ALA A 477 -10.95 6.51 -2.47
C ALA A 477 -9.83 7.19 -3.28
N LEU A 478 -8.62 6.61 -3.31
CA LEU A 478 -7.51 7.13 -4.12
C LEU A 478 -7.80 7.16 -5.62
N LEU A 479 -8.61 6.22 -6.13
CA LEU A 479 -8.92 6.14 -7.56
C LEU A 479 -9.47 7.47 -8.08
N ASP A 480 -10.32 8.16 -7.32
CA ASP A 480 -10.90 9.46 -7.72
C ASP A 480 -9.87 10.57 -7.91
N TYR A 481 -8.66 10.40 -7.38
CA TYR A 481 -7.55 11.34 -7.48
C TYR A 481 -6.46 10.87 -8.46
N MET A 482 -6.68 9.78 -9.20
CA MET A 482 -5.73 9.29 -10.19
C MET A 482 -5.86 10.01 -11.53
N SER A 483 -4.72 10.43 -12.10
CA SER A 483 -4.58 10.84 -13.50
C SER A 483 -4.11 9.66 -14.36
N VAL A 484 -4.79 9.41 -15.49
CA VAL A 484 -4.46 8.31 -16.41
C VAL A 484 -4.75 8.74 -17.84
N GLY A 485 -3.74 8.84 -18.70
CA GLY A 485 -3.90 8.99 -20.15
C GLY A 485 -4.17 7.66 -20.86
N TYR A 486 -4.77 7.72 -22.06
CA TYR A 486 -5.07 6.54 -22.87
C TYR A 486 -4.21 6.54 -24.13
N GLU A 487 -3.31 5.59 -24.25
CA GLU A 487 -2.41 5.46 -25.40
C GLU A 487 -2.50 4.05 -26.01
N GLY A 488 -2.31 3.99 -27.32
CA GLY A 488 -2.10 2.73 -28.03
C GLY A 488 -1.95 2.95 -29.53
N SER A 489 -1.55 1.89 -30.23
CA SER A 489 -1.57 1.87 -31.69
C SER A 489 -3.01 1.85 -32.22
N LEU A 490 -3.23 2.25 -33.47
CA LEU A 490 -4.57 2.22 -34.08
C LEU A 490 -5.16 0.81 -34.11
N ALA A 491 -4.32 -0.23 -34.29
CA ALA A 491 -4.75 -1.62 -34.14
C ALA A 491 -5.19 -1.95 -32.70
N GLN A 492 -4.45 -1.49 -31.69
CA GLN A 492 -4.80 -1.67 -30.28
C GLN A 492 -6.10 -0.96 -29.91
N TRP A 493 -6.29 0.29 -30.37
CA TRP A 493 -7.54 1.03 -30.20
C TRP A 493 -8.74 0.30 -30.83
N LYS A 494 -8.57 -0.22 -32.05
CA LYS A 494 -9.62 -0.99 -32.73
C LYS A 494 -10.03 -2.23 -31.94
N ASP A 495 -9.10 -2.91 -31.28
CA ASP A 495 -9.42 -4.08 -30.45
C ASP A 495 -10.02 -3.67 -29.09
N PHE A 496 -9.49 -2.63 -28.46
CA PHE A 496 -9.99 -2.10 -27.18
C PHE A 496 -11.45 -1.63 -27.27
N LEU A 497 -11.79 -0.86 -28.31
CA LEU A 497 -13.13 -0.29 -28.49
C LEU A 497 -14.20 -1.35 -28.80
N LYS A 498 -13.83 -2.57 -29.23
CA LYS A 498 -14.77 -3.69 -29.37
C LYS A 498 -15.32 -4.17 -28.03
N ASN A 499 -14.55 -4.00 -26.94
CA ASN A 499 -14.94 -4.44 -25.62
C ASN A 499 -15.60 -3.31 -24.82
N THR A 500 -16.88 -3.07 -25.12
CA THR A 500 -17.68 -1.99 -24.52
C THR A 500 -17.83 -2.11 -23.00
N ALA A 501 -17.62 -3.30 -22.42
CA ALA A 501 -17.67 -3.53 -20.98
C ALA A 501 -16.47 -2.94 -20.21
N LEU A 502 -15.39 -2.59 -20.91
CA LEU A 502 -14.20 -1.96 -20.31
C LEU A 502 -14.24 -0.42 -20.40
N LEU A 503 -15.09 0.13 -21.27
CA LEU A 503 -15.06 1.56 -21.58
C LEU A 503 -15.63 2.40 -20.42
N PRO A 504 -14.92 3.46 -19.99
CA PRO A 504 -15.50 4.49 -19.14
C PRO A 504 -16.53 5.31 -19.91
N ASP A 505 -17.40 6.02 -19.19
CA ASP A 505 -18.46 6.84 -19.79
C ASP A 505 -17.93 7.89 -20.77
N ALA A 506 -16.78 8.50 -20.48
CA ALA A 506 -16.12 9.49 -21.34
C ALA A 506 -15.86 8.95 -22.76
N LEU A 507 -15.53 7.66 -22.90
CA LEU A 507 -15.22 7.04 -24.18
C LEU A 507 -16.45 6.51 -24.93
N LYS A 508 -17.64 6.49 -24.31
CA LYS A 508 -18.87 6.02 -24.99
C LYS A 508 -19.30 6.92 -26.15
N SER A 509 -18.97 8.21 -26.09
CA SER A 509 -19.24 9.16 -27.18
C SER A 509 -18.13 9.22 -28.22
N VAL A 510 -16.97 8.62 -27.93
CA VAL A 510 -15.78 8.68 -28.77
C VAL A 510 -15.86 7.63 -29.86
N HIS A 511 -15.78 8.07 -31.10
CA HIS A 511 -15.72 7.21 -32.28
C HIS A 511 -14.39 7.42 -32.99
N ILE A 512 -13.61 6.34 -33.08
CA ILE A 512 -12.32 6.30 -33.75
C ILE A 512 -12.43 5.31 -34.92
N GLN A 513 -12.13 5.77 -36.13
CA GLN A 513 -12.06 4.94 -37.33
C GLN A 513 -10.71 5.12 -38.01
N ALA A 514 -10.10 4.01 -38.39
CA ALA A 514 -8.82 3.97 -39.08
C ALA A 514 -8.92 3.04 -40.28
N ASP A 515 -9.09 3.63 -41.46
CA ASP A 515 -8.94 2.96 -42.75
C ASP A 515 -7.47 3.10 -43.14
N TYR A 516 -6.70 2.05 -42.88
CA TYR A 516 -5.25 2.06 -43.08
C TYR A 516 -4.88 2.53 -44.48
N GLN A 517 -3.86 3.38 -44.56
CA GLN A 517 -3.37 4.00 -45.80
C GLN A 517 -4.39 4.91 -46.52
N GLN A 518 -5.55 5.21 -45.91
CA GLN A 518 -6.59 6.03 -46.53
C GLN A 518 -7.05 7.19 -45.67
N ARG A 519 -7.58 6.91 -44.46
CA ARG A 519 -8.21 7.93 -43.63
C ARG A 519 -8.23 7.53 -42.16
N PHE A 520 -7.96 8.49 -41.29
CA PHE A 520 -8.26 8.42 -39.87
C PHE A 520 -9.34 9.45 -39.56
N SER A 521 -10.32 9.08 -38.73
CA SER A 521 -11.30 10.01 -38.21
C SER A 521 -11.55 9.80 -36.73
N TYR A 522 -11.69 10.91 -36.03
CA TYR A 522 -12.05 10.99 -34.62
C TYR A 522 -13.30 11.86 -34.49
N SER A 523 -14.23 11.45 -33.65
CA SER A 523 -15.34 12.30 -33.22
C SER A 523 -15.75 12.00 -31.78
N SER A 524 -16.15 13.05 -31.06
CA SER A 524 -16.77 13.00 -29.74
C SER A 524 -17.91 14.03 -29.68
N ASN A 525 -18.53 14.20 -28.51
CA ASN A 525 -19.51 15.26 -28.30
C ASN A 525 -18.93 16.69 -28.44
N ARG A 526 -17.60 16.86 -28.35
CA ARG A 526 -16.94 18.18 -28.34
C ARG A 526 -16.19 18.51 -29.63
N LEU A 527 -15.66 17.50 -30.31
CA LEU A 527 -14.69 17.65 -31.39
C LEU A 527 -14.85 16.56 -32.44
N ALA A 528 -14.75 16.90 -33.72
CA ALA A 528 -14.61 15.95 -34.80
C ALA A 528 -13.56 16.40 -35.82
N PHE A 529 -12.74 15.47 -36.31
CA PHE A 529 -11.78 15.75 -37.39
C PHE A 529 -11.44 14.48 -38.18
N SER A 530 -10.84 14.69 -39.35
CA SER A 530 -10.27 13.60 -40.15
C SER A 530 -8.96 13.99 -40.78
N VAL A 531 -8.10 13.01 -41.00
CA VAL A 531 -6.81 13.17 -41.66
C VAL A 531 -6.59 12.06 -42.68
N THR A 532 -5.77 12.35 -43.69
CA THR A 532 -5.35 11.40 -44.74
C THR A 532 -3.83 11.20 -44.66
N PRO A 533 -3.25 10.22 -45.38
CA PRO A 533 -1.80 10.01 -45.45
C PRO A 533 -1.00 11.22 -45.94
N GLN A 534 -1.65 12.19 -46.58
CA GLN A 534 -1.01 13.47 -46.95
C GLN A 534 -0.54 14.25 -45.72
N LEU A 535 -1.27 14.14 -44.60
CA LEU A 535 -0.93 14.79 -43.34
C LEU A 535 -0.04 13.89 -42.48
N GLN A 536 -0.55 12.71 -42.11
CA GLN A 536 0.07 11.78 -41.17
C GLN A 536 -0.10 10.33 -41.65
N LYS A 537 0.90 9.48 -41.45
CA LYS A 537 0.78 8.04 -41.77
C LYS A 537 -0.34 7.41 -40.92
N ILE A 538 -1.09 6.51 -41.54
CA ILE A 538 -2.23 5.82 -40.90
C ILE A 538 -2.01 4.32 -41.11
N GLU A 539 -1.25 3.75 -40.19
CA GLU A 539 -0.85 2.34 -40.21
C GLU A 539 -1.32 1.65 -38.91
N PRO A 540 -1.33 0.30 -38.85
CA PRO A 540 -1.67 -0.43 -37.63
C PRO A 540 -0.88 0.00 -36.39
N GLU A 541 0.38 0.38 -36.56
CA GLU A 541 1.32 0.85 -35.53
C GLU A 541 1.23 2.35 -35.22
N SER A 542 0.47 3.13 -35.99
CA SER A 542 0.30 4.56 -35.71
C SER A 542 -0.29 4.78 -34.32
N THR A 543 0.30 5.70 -33.56
CA THR A 543 0.00 5.87 -32.13
C THR A 543 -1.01 6.99 -31.93
N LEU A 544 -2.14 6.64 -31.33
CA LEU A 544 -3.13 7.60 -30.86
C LEU A 544 -3.03 7.70 -29.33
N THR A 545 -2.87 8.91 -28.84
CA THR A 545 -2.92 9.23 -27.41
C THR A 545 -4.08 10.18 -27.17
N LEU A 546 -5.01 9.80 -26.28
CA LEU A 546 -6.03 10.68 -25.73
C LEU A 546 -5.56 11.17 -24.36
N GLY A 547 -5.41 12.48 -24.23
CA GLY A 547 -5.25 13.15 -22.95
C GLY A 547 -6.58 13.11 -22.22
N MET A 548 -6.59 12.51 -21.03
CA MET A 548 -7.75 12.43 -20.17
C MET A 548 -7.50 13.29 -18.93
N GLY A 549 -8.43 14.18 -18.62
CA GLY A 549 -8.26 15.11 -17.52
C GLY A 549 -9.58 15.47 -16.87
N PHE A 550 -9.48 16.14 -15.73
CA PHE A 550 -10.62 16.75 -15.05
C PHE A 550 -10.90 18.10 -15.70
N VAL A 551 -12.00 18.18 -16.44
CA VAL A 551 -12.37 19.37 -17.21
C VAL A 551 -13.56 20.09 -16.58
N PRO A 552 -13.50 21.42 -16.45
CA PRO A 552 -14.67 22.24 -16.16
C PRO A 552 -15.67 22.16 -17.33
N ASP A 553 -16.91 21.81 -17.01
CA ASP A 553 -18.01 21.62 -17.95
C ASP A 553 -19.34 22.02 -17.31
N HIS A 554 -19.96 23.10 -17.81
CA HIS A 554 -21.24 23.64 -17.33
C HIS A 554 -21.37 23.75 -15.79
N GLY A 555 -20.33 24.27 -15.12
CA GLY A 555 -20.32 24.46 -13.66
C GLY A 555 -20.03 23.21 -12.84
N LYS A 556 -19.72 22.09 -13.50
CA LYS A 556 -19.24 20.85 -12.89
C LYS A 556 -17.82 20.54 -13.36
N VAL A 557 -17.17 19.61 -12.68
CA VAL A 557 -15.91 19.01 -13.15
C VAL A 557 -16.22 17.58 -13.56
N VAL A 558 -15.89 17.23 -14.81
CA VAL A 558 -16.07 15.89 -15.36
C VAL A 558 -14.72 15.34 -15.80
N TRP A 559 -14.58 14.02 -15.83
CA TRP A 559 -13.38 13.37 -16.39
C TRP A 559 -13.65 13.04 -17.86
N ASP A 560 -12.91 13.68 -18.78
CA ASP A 560 -13.19 13.61 -20.22
C ASP A 560 -11.90 13.79 -21.05
N VAL A 561 -12.01 13.56 -22.36
CA VAL A 561 -10.92 13.81 -23.32
C VAL A 561 -10.71 15.31 -23.46
N ASN A 562 -9.50 15.79 -23.14
CA ASN A 562 -9.11 17.20 -23.33
C ASN A 562 -8.00 17.39 -24.36
N ALA A 563 -7.34 16.32 -24.81
CA ALA A 563 -6.38 16.38 -25.90
C ALA A 563 -6.37 15.13 -26.76
N VAL A 564 -6.02 15.29 -28.04
CA VAL A 564 -5.85 14.22 -29.01
C VAL A 564 -4.50 14.39 -29.70
N SER A 565 -3.68 13.35 -29.73
CA SER A 565 -2.38 13.33 -30.42
C SER A 565 -2.25 12.11 -31.30
N LEU A 566 -1.86 12.29 -32.57
CA LEU A 566 -1.65 11.19 -33.52
C LEU A 566 -0.25 11.26 -34.13
N ARG A 567 0.48 10.15 -34.04
CA ARG A 567 1.86 9.97 -34.51
C ARG A 567 1.94 8.79 -35.46
N ALA A 568 2.92 8.80 -36.37
CA ALA A 568 3.15 7.68 -37.27
C ALA A 568 3.51 6.38 -36.54
N ASN A 569 4.22 6.48 -35.41
CA ASN A 569 4.53 5.40 -34.45
C ASN A 569 5.12 6.04 -33.15
N PRO A 570 5.44 5.26 -32.10
CA PRO A 570 5.97 5.81 -30.85
C PRO A 570 7.37 6.46 -30.93
N GLN A 571 8.15 6.16 -31.98
CA GLN A 571 9.52 6.66 -32.16
C GLN A 571 9.58 7.95 -32.99
N GLU A 572 8.56 8.23 -33.79
CA GLU A 572 8.49 9.41 -34.64
C GLU A 572 8.06 10.65 -33.85
N SER A 573 8.80 11.75 -34.03
CA SER A 573 8.46 13.05 -33.46
C SER A 573 7.28 13.71 -34.18
N ASP A 574 7.10 13.40 -35.47
CA ASP A 574 6.07 13.98 -36.32
C ASP A 574 4.67 13.66 -35.80
N ARG A 575 3.95 14.70 -35.41
CA ARG A 575 2.64 14.54 -34.77
C ARG A 575 1.72 15.71 -35.05
N LEU A 576 0.43 15.38 -35.13
CA LEU A 576 -0.62 16.36 -34.91
C LEU A 576 -1.04 16.32 -33.44
N HIS A 577 -1.47 17.47 -32.93
CA HIS A 577 -2.00 17.60 -31.59
C HIS A 577 -3.14 18.61 -31.57
N ILE A 578 -4.26 18.24 -30.95
CA ILE A 578 -5.41 19.11 -30.73
C ILE A 578 -5.68 19.11 -29.23
N GLU A 579 -5.80 20.29 -28.64
CA GLU A 579 -5.95 20.46 -27.20
C GLU A 579 -7.08 21.45 -26.88
N ARG A 580 -7.90 21.09 -25.89
CA ARG A 580 -8.99 21.91 -25.36
C ARG A 580 -8.43 22.89 -24.34
N ASN A 581 -8.71 24.17 -24.52
CA ASN A 581 -8.32 25.24 -23.60
C ASN A 581 -9.57 25.97 -23.13
N VAL A 582 -9.61 26.33 -21.84
CA VAL A 582 -10.73 27.05 -21.24
C VAL A 582 -10.24 28.40 -20.74
N VAL A 583 -11.11 29.40 -20.78
CA VAL A 583 -10.83 30.70 -20.17
C VAL A 583 -10.36 30.51 -18.72
N PRO A 584 -9.15 30.98 -18.36
CA PRO A 584 -8.64 30.81 -17.01
C PRO A 584 -9.46 31.67 -16.04
N PRO A 585 -9.83 31.17 -14.85
CA PRO A 585 -10.46 31.99 -13.83
C PRO A 585 -9.53 33.12 -13.39
N ALA A 586 -10.10 34.23 -12.92
CA ALA A 586 -9.34 35.42 -12.52
C ALA A 586 -8.26 35.16 -11.45
N ALA A 587 -8.45 34.10 -10.65
CA ALA A 587 -7.54 33.66 -9.59
C ALA A 587 -6.24 33.01 -10.08
N LEU A 588 -6.14 32.61 -11.36
CA LEU A 588 -4.89 32.08 -11.91
C LEU A 588 -3.86 33.19 -12.18
N ASP A 589 -2.60 32.76 -12.27
CA ASP A 589 -1.45 33.62 -12.48
C ASP A 589 -1.44 34.31 -13.86
N ASP A 590 -0.51 35.24 -14.03
CA ASP A 590 -0.36 35.98 -15.27
C ASP A 590 0.12 35.11 -16.43
N ASP A 591 0.74 33.96 -16.14
CA ASP A 591 1.16 32.99 -17.16
C ASP A 591 -0.05 32.31 -17.81
N ALA A 592 -1.03 31.87 -17.02
CA ALA A 592 -2.29 31.32 -17.55
C ALA A 592 -3.08 32.36 -18.35
N LYS A 593 -3.15 33.60 -17.87
CA LYS A 593 -3.80 34.72 -18.59
C LYS A 593 -3.07 35.04 -19.89
N SER A 594 -1.73 35.05 -19.86
CA SER A 594 -0.87 35.27 -21.04
C SER A 594 -1.04 34.15 -22.06
N TYR A 595 -1.12 32.90 -21.62
CA TYR A 595 -1.40 31.75 -22.48
C TYR A 595 -2.75 31.89 -23.21
N TRP A 596 -3.81 32.23 -22.46
CA TRP A 596 -5.13 32.48 -23.02
C TRP A 596 -5.16 33.68 -23.98
N ASP A 597 -4.48 34.78 -23.62
CA ASP A 597 -4.36 35.96 -24.48
C ASP A 597 -3.65 35.66 -25.80
N LYS A 598 -2.60 34.82 -25.76
CA LYS A 598 -1.88 34.36 -26.96
C LYS A 598 -2.79 33.55 -27.88
N LEU A 599 -3.61 32.66 -27.33
CA LEU A 599 -4.60 31.89 -28.10
C LEU A 599 -5.62 32.80 -28.78
N LEU A 600 -6.29 33.68 -28.01
CA LEU A 600 -7.33 34.56 -28.54
C LEU A 600 -6.82 35.56 -29.57
N LYS A 601 -5.63 36.14 -29.33
CA LYS A 601 -5.02 37.15 -30.20
C LYS A 601 -4.09 36.56 -31.27
N ARG A 602 -4.02 35.23 -31.37
CA ARG A 602 -3.15 34.51 -32.34
C ARG A 602 -1.70 35.00 -32.29
N ARG A 603 -1.13 35.07 -31.08
CA ARG A 603 0.28 35.42 -30.85
C ARG A 603 1.11 34.18 -30.63
N HIS A 604 2.43 34.33 -30.70
CA HIS A 604 3.41 33.26 -30.49
C HIS A 604 3.05 32.32 -29.33
N PRO A 605 2.84 31.00 -29.57
CA PRO A 605 3.08 30.21 -30.81
C PRO A 605 1.87 29.94 -31.76
N TYR A 606 0.78 30.73 -31.69
CA TYR A 606 -0.52 30.46 -32.33
C TYR A 606 -0.88 31.29 -33.57
N GLU A 607 0.10 31.95 -34.17
CA GLU A 607 -0.01 32.83 -35.33
C GLU A 607 -0.01 32.06 -36.67
N GLY A 608 0.14 30.74 -36.65
CA GLY A 608 0.30 29.93 -37.86
C GLY A 608 1.65 30.12 -38.54
N THR A 609 2.69 30.48 -37.78
CA THR A 609 4.07 30.59 -38.24
C THR A 609 4.92 29.49 -37.63
N ALA A 610 5.76 28.85 -38.44
CA ALA A 610 6.66 27.80 -38.04
C ALA A 610 7.75 28.35 -37.10
N TYR A 611 8.06 27.61 -36.04
CA TYR A 611 9.08 27.98 -35.07
C TYR A 611 9.79 26.73 -34.53
N SER A 612 11.05 26.89 -34.15
CA SER A 612 11.86 25.79 -33.60
C SER A 612 11.67 25.69 -32.10
N ALA A 613 11.43 24.48 -31.60
CA ALA A 613 11.38 24.18 -30.17
C ALA A 613 11.84 22.74 -29.90
N ASN A 614 12.77 22.56 -28.97
CA ASN A 614 13.24 21.25 -28.50
C ASN A 614 13.70 20.29 -29.62
N GLY A 615 14.41 20.80 -30.64
CA GLY A 615 14.89 20.00 -31.77
C GLY A 615 13.84 19.65 -32.82
N GLU A 616 12.64 20.21 -32.71
CA GLU A 616 11.52 20.08 -33.64
C GLU A 616 11.16 21.44 -34.24
N THR A 617 10.52 21.43 -35.41
CA THR A 617 9.79 22.58 -35.93
C THR A 617 8.30 22.39 -35.63
N ARG A 618 7.66 23.41 -35.09
CA ARG A 618 6.25 23.41 -34.70
C ARG A 618 5.51 24.54 -35.41
N ILE A 619 4.23 24.33 -35.64
CA ILE A 619 3.31 25.35 -36.15
C ILE A 619 1.97 25.14 -35.46
N GLY A 620 1.30 26.22 -35.05
CA GLY A 620 0.02 26.11 -34.38
C GLY A 620 -0.88 27.31 -34.61
N ALA A 621 -2.19 27.08 -34.43
CA ALA A 621 -3.24 28.09 -34.51
C ALA A 621 -4.47 27.65 -33.69
N PRO A 622 -5.34 28.58 -33.25
CA PRO A 622 -6.62 28.22 -32.67
C PRO A 622 -7.60 27.76 -33.77
N ALA A 623 -8.44 26.77 -33.46
CA ALA A 623 -9.47 26.21 -34.33
C ALA A 623 -10.56 27.22 -34.73
N SER A 624 -10.81 28.24 -33.91
CA SER A 624 -11.85 29.26 -34.12
C SER A 624 -11.33 30.51 -34.87
N GLY A 625 -12.24 31.17 -35.59
CA GLY A 625 -12.00 32.47 -36.24
C GLY A 625 -11.72 33.59 -35.24
N ALA A 626 -10.97 34.62 -35.65
CA ALA A 626 -10.78 35.82 -34.83
C ALA A 626 -12.11 36.58 -34.68
N GLY A 627 -12.50 36.97 -33.45
CA GLY A 627 -13.60 37.93 -33.23
C GLY A 627 -14.71 37.53 -32.26
N ALA A 628 -14.75 36.29 -31.75
CA ALA A 628 -15.59 35.92 -30.60
C ALA A 628 -14.72 35.84 -29.32
N THR A 629 -15.32 36.06 -28.15
CA THR A 629 -14.75 35.73 -26.83
C THR A 629 -15.34 34.40 -26.34
N PRO A 630 -14.97 33.25 -26.95
CA PRO A 630 -15.51 31.96 -26.53
C PRO A 630 -14.99 31.58 -25.13
N GLY A 631 -15.78 30.83 -24.37
CA GLY A 631 -15.33 30.27 -23.09
C GLY A 631 -14.32 29.13 -23.27
N VAL A 632 -14.32 28.49 -24.45
CA VAL A 632 -13.46 27.36 -24.81
C VAL A 632 -12.82 27.60 -26.18
N VAL A 633 -11.52 27.30 -26.31
CA VAL A 633 -10.77 27.37 -27.57
C VAL A 633 -9.96 26.10 -27.75
N TYR A 634 -10.07 25.48 -28.92
CA TYR A 634 -9.20 24.37 -29.28
C TYR A 634 -7.94 24.90 -29.95
N SER A 635 -6.77 24.55 -29.42
CA SER A 635 -5.49 24.78 -30.06
C SER A 635 -5.15 23.59 -30.95
N VAL A 636 -4.57 23.87 -32.11
CA VAL A 636 -4.19 22.87 -33.10
C VAL A 636 -2.72 23.07 -33.42
N PHE A 637 -1.96 22.00 -33.34
CA PHE A 637 -0.53 21.98 -33.60
C PHE A 637 -0.14 20.86 -34.55
N TYR A 638 0.88 21.13 -35.35
CA TYR A 638 1.67 20.12 -36.05
C TYR A 638 3.14 20.31 -35.70
N ALA A 639 3.83 19.22 -35.35
CA ALA A 639 5.25 19.20 -35.07
C ALA A 639 5.95 18.23 -36.01
N MET A 640 7.17 18.59 -36.43
CA MET A 640 8.04 17.77 -37.26
C MET A 640 9.46 17.73 -36.70
N ALA A 641 10.14 16.61 -36.87
CA ALA A 641 11.55 16.48 -36.50
C ALA A 641 12.44 17.46 -37.27
N GLY A 642 13.45 18.00 -36.58
CA GLY A 642 14.48 18.85 -37.18
C GLY A 642 13.96 20.23 -37.64
N SER A 643 14.76 20.88 -38.48
CA SER A 643 14.45 22.21 -39.03
C SER A 643 13.61 22.09 -40.29
N GLN A 644 12.44 22.72 -40.29
CA GLN A 644 11.50 22.77 -41.41
C GLN A 644 11.16 24.22 -41.77
N GLY A 645 10.91 24.49 -43.04
CA GLY A 645 10.48 25.82 -43.51
C GLY A 645 8.98 26.06 -43.32
N GLN A 646 8.56 27.33 -43.32
CA GLN A 646 7.15 27.74 -43.29
C GLN A 646 6.32 27.05 -44.39
N ASP A 647 6.87 26.97 -45.61
CA ASP A 647 6.19 26.38 -46.78
C ASP A 647 5.96 24.86 -46.64
N SER A 648 6.71 24.18 -45.78
CA SER A 648 6.51 22.76 -45.45
C SER A 648 5.46 22.59 -44.34
N MET A 649 5.53 23.45 -43.31
CA MET A 649 4.69 23.34 -42.11
C MET A 649 3.26 23.86 -42.32
N LYS A 650 3.10 24.98 -43.04
CA LYS A 650 1.80 25.65 -43.22
C LYS A 650 0.76 24.76 -43.91
N PRO A 651 1.07 24.04 -45.00
CA PRO A 651 0.13 23.10 -45.60
C PRO A 651 -0.34 22.00 -44.64
N LYS A 652 0.52 21.54 -43.73
CA LYS A 652 0.17 20.52 -42.72
C LYS A 652 -0.87 21.04 -41.73
N LEU A 653 -0.67 22.26 -41.23
CA LEU A 653 -1.66 22.92 -40.36
C LEU A 653 -2.98 23.15 -41.09
N ASP A 654 -2.94 23.62 -42.34
CA ASP A 654 -4.15 23.89 -43.13
C ASP A 654 -4.95 22.62 -43.43
N LEU A 655 -4.28 21.51 -43.73
CA LEU A 655 -4.92 20.21 -43.90
C LEU A 655 -5.62 19.74 -42.61
N LEU A 656 -4.98 19.92 -41.46
CA LEU A 656 -5.56 19.53 -40.17
C LEU A 656 -6.79 20.38 -39.80
N MET A 657 -6.73 21.69 -40.08
CA MET A 657 -7.80 22.64 -39.79
C MET A 657 -9.01 22.48 -40.71
N LYS A 658 -8.81 22.04 -41.95
CA LYS A 658 -9.86 21.97 -42.98
C LYS A 658 -11.08 21.15 -42.58
N ASP A 659 -10.87 19.99 -41.95
CA ASP A 659 -11.93 19.06 -41.57
C ASP A 659 -12.27 19.11 -40.07
N LEU A 660 -11.64 20.02 -39.32
CA LEU A 660 -11.85 20.18 -37.88
C LEU A 660 -13.19 20.88 -37.60
N LYS A 661 -14.01 20.25 -36.76
CA LYS A 661 -15.28 20.77 -36.28
C LYS A 661 -15.30 20.75 -34.76
N VAL A 662 -15.42 21.93 -34.15
CA VAL A 662 -15.66 22.08 -32.72
C VAL A 662 -17.15 22.24 -32.50
N THR A 663 -17.75 21.33 -31.73
CA THR A 663 -19.19 21.33 -31.41
C THR A 663 -19.48 21.81 -29.98
N GLU A 664 -18.43 21.96 -29.17
CA GLU A 664 -18.50 22.56 -27.85
C GLU A 664 -18.76 24.07 -27.96
N GLN A 665 -19.77 24.55 -27.24
CA GLN A 665 -20.19 25.96 -27.23
C GLN A 665 -19.58 26.74 -26.07
#